data_AF-A0A1H7BTB0-F1
#
_entry.id   AF-A0A1H7BTB0-F1
#
_cell.length_a   1.000
_cell.length_b   1.000
_cell.length_c   1.000
_cell.angle_alpha   90.00
_cell.angle_beta   90.00
_cell.angle_gamma   90.00
#
_symmetry.space_group_name_H-M   'P 1'
#
loop_
_entity.id
_entity.type
_entity.pdbx_description
1 polymer ?
#
loop_
_entity_poly.entity_id
_entity_poly.type
_entity_poly.pdbx_seq_one_letter_code
_entity_poly.pdbx_strand_id
1 'polypeptide(L)'
;MTTPPDQSPLFELTSSGVQARAQERDGTWVVLAGSQARRDVTESFKNSVTPGYRNRRQELIEDGTLQLTANGAAYEFTRDAVFRGSTEAASVIMGRSTDGTRDWVTALPNGRRQTHGEWLAARDMPAPPPIVPPVTGQTWKPFFRELAARLLDFEDRQPELIGILRNAGIAINHDEGEPLAAIDPFTFFSLILKHTSDASALALFARVGAALGVQAPVPTDLTGVPWSNPMNAWFFAYRSTRQPEDVPTLWQLARQAVAGDLDAGTFGAALNIRKVALPKLTQGLFWLNPQQNLALNSVNVPYLKVRGVPEAGQVQTLEEYRAVLEAARNTNPDFAALSHAAWLEAQASAQGVALDGGTFPFSRFVADATEYAPDRVKGNLVLDRRYAPLLLEVMTGDWDALKPTRSPYSGREQLAVKVGLGGGVKTDGGAFARALLFADDSGFEYVPFPAGLTLEAGLPDGKGDGPRQALQAARMWDEVLAALNAPLPVGLQATLTLNTAFGPLSLLPLGPGQEKEAAGQLGQYARGQGLSRRLRVGLSLSPAQLESNNFPELLGAALSYLDALLGVLDRLMRHGEQLAAAGEVGGVIEVPGTHVSEVPPAAFVPVPGVPLNQILYGPPGTGKTYRVVDEALSVLDPAFLAAHPGSEGRAARKSRYDELAAQGQISFVTFHQSFGYEDFIEGIKPVMSGGSLSYVLQDGVFLEAVRAAGGDLAAASPAAQAVSPPTPEPTVRAGAQVWRIYIDGAAPVSQIRERSLARGEMRVGSWGGAVQDLTGQSYDGLSEQQILFRDGVRVGDLVVLATGADRMGGVGVVTGEYRFDPAEPIFATDYAHARPVRWLATGLNLGATATLGKSFSQQTIQRVAGVTPEQVLAALKLPTATEEASMPHTPGQRPHVLIIDEINRGNISKIFGELITLLESGKRAGASEALTVTLPLSRRPLAVPQSLYVIGTMNTADRSLTLLDAALRRRFVFRPVWPQPEVLPVLDIGGTALDLRKFLHVINDRIERLLGREQVIGHAYLLGLPATLGGVASAVRERILPLLEEYFFEDWSKIREVLADEDKAEELQFIHRVKSGSETRYRLNPAAFENIEAFTGVYDRVSDADFPFGA
;
A
#
# COMPACT_ATOMS: atom_id res chain seq x y z
N MET A 1 -18.28 50.72 26.03
CA MET A 1 -18.21 51.24 24.65
C MET A 1 -17.72 50.08 23.78
N THR A 2 -18.65 49.40 23.13
CA THR A 2 -18.40 48.25 22.25
C THR A 2 -18.22 48.77 20.83
N THR A 3 -17.07 48.48 20.22
CA THR A 3 -16.80 48.72 18.80
C THR A 3 -17.88 48.03 17.94
N PRO A 4 -18.37 48.66 16.86
CA PRO A 4 -19.46 48.12 16.04
C PRO A 4 -19.03 46.82 15.32
N PRO A 5 -19.99 45.96 14.89
CA PRO A 5 -19.74 44.58 14.44
C PRO A 5 -18.99 44.44 13.11
N ASP A 6 -18.57 45.55 12.49
CA ASP A 6 -18.11 45.59 11.10
C ASP A 6 -16.65 46.04 10.95
N GLN A 7 -15.90 46.08 12.06
CA GLN A 7 -14.47 46.40 12.03
C GLN A 7 -13.68 45.28 12.72
N SER A 8 -12.89 44.54 11.92
CA SER A 8 -11.88 43.61 12.43
C SER A 8 -11.04 44.31 13.51
N PRO A 9 -10.79 43.67 14.67
CA PRO A 9 -9.91 44.26 15.66
C PRO A 9 -8.48 44.37 15.09
N LEU A 10 -7.69 45.25 15.70
CA LEU A 10 -6.28 45.36 15.38
C LEU A 10 -5.52 44.18 16.00
N PHE A 11 -4.79 43.45 15.18
CA PHE A 11 -3.94 42.34 15.59
C PHE A 11 -2.48 42.78 15.64
N GLU A 12 -1.78 42.34 16.68
CA GLU A 12 -0.36 42.59 16.89
C GLU A 12 0.42 41.27 16.84
N LEU A 13 1.60 41.33 16.23
CA LEU A 13 2.59 40.27 16.22
C LEU A 13 3.88 40.82 16.81
N THR A 14 4.36 40.19 17.89
CA THR A 14 5.56 40.63 18.61
C THR A 14 6.52 39.46 18.75
N SER A 15 7.76 39.63 18.26
CA SER A 15 8.81 38.63 18.43
C SER A 15 10.20 39.24 18.41
N SER A 16 11.03 38.89 19.40
CA SER A 16 12.44 39.28 19.60
C SER A 16 12.97 40.38 18.66
N GLY A 17 12.61 41.64 18.95
CA GLY A 17 13.12 42.82 18.25
C GLY A 17 12.26 43.34 17.08
N VAL A 18 11.08 42.74 16.84
CA VAL A 18 10.16 43.13 15.76
C VAL A 18 8.73 43.20 16.28
N GLN A 19 8.02 44.27 15.92
CA GLN A 19 6.60 44.47 16.20
C GLN A 19 5.85 44.84 14.91
N ALA A 20 4.78 44.12 14.62
CA ALA A 20 3.93 44.36 13.46
C ALA A 20 2.46 44.46 13.86
N ARG A 21 1.71 45.25 13.11
CA ARG A 21 0.26 45.47 13.32
C ARG A 21 -0.47 45.20 12.02
N ALA A 22 -1.57 44.47 12.10
CA ALA A 22 -2.39 44.12 10.95
C ALA A 22 -3.88 44.12 11.29
N GLN A 23 -4.70 44.26 10.26
CA GLN A 23 -6.15 44.27 10.36
C GLN A 23 -6.76 43.56 9.15
N GLU A 24 -7.83 42.81 9.35
CA GLU A 24 -8.61 42.27 8.25
C GLU A 24 -9.51 43.37 7.66
N ARG A 25 -9.41 43.63 6.36
CA ARG A 25 -10.22 44.60 5.62
C ARG A 25 -10.77 43.93 4.36
N ASP A 26 -12.09 43.91 4.20
CA ASP A 26 -12.78 43.36 3.03
C ASP A 26 -12.32 41.93 2.65
N GLY A 27 -12.12 41.06 3.65
CA GLY A 27 -11.68 39.67 3.47
C GLY A 27 -10.19 39.51 3.11
N THR A 28 -9.39 40.57 3.20
CA THR A 28 -7.93 40.55 2.97
C THR A 28 -7.15 40.95 4.20
N TRP A 29 -5.94 40.40 4.37
CA TRP A 29 -5.10 40.69 5.53
C TRP A 29 -4.16 41.86 5.23
N VAL A 30 -4.33 42.99 5.92
CA VAL A 30 -3.56 44.20 5.67
C VAL A 30 -2.59 44.45 6.82
N VAL A 31 -1.28 44.37 6.54
CA VAL A 31 -0.23 44.81 7.46
C VAL A 31 -0.06 46.32 7.32
N LEU A 32 -0.12 47.03 8.44
CA LEU A 32 -0.13 48.49 8.46
C LEU A 32 1.27 49.09 8.32
N ALA A 33 1.33 50.27 7.70
CA ALA A 33 2.54 51.09 7.67
C ALA A 33 3.14 51.32 9.08
N GLY A 34 4.47 51.29 9.17
CA GLY A 34 5.22 51.33 10.43
C GLY A 34 5.35 49.99 11.15
N SER A 35 4.82 48.89 10.58
CA SER A 35 5.10 47.53 11.06
C SER A 35 6.53 47.13 10.72
N GLN A 36 7.16 46.32 11.57
CA GLN A 36 8.52 45.85 11.36
C GLN A 36 8.55 44.41 10.85
N ALA A 37 9.60 44.03 10.13
CA ALA A 37 9.94 42.66 9.76
C ALA A 37 11.39 42.35 10.11
N ARG A 38 11.67 41.10 10.50
CA ARG A 38 13.03 40.67 10.86
C ARG A 38 13.99 40.87 9.71
N ARG A 39 15.22 41.32 9.95
CA ARG A 39 16.23 41.46 8.90
C ARG A 39 16.64 40.11 8.30
N ASP A 40 16.96 39.16 9.16
CA ASP A 40 17.46 37.84 8.76
C ASP A 40 16.32 36.85 8.52
N VAL A 41 16.55 35.94 7.58
CA VAL A 41 15.67 34.80 7.30
C VAL A 41 16.35 33.50 7.69
N THR A 42 15.59 32.54 8.20
CA THR A 42 16.12 31.21 8.57
C THR A 42 16.42 30.36 7.34
N GLU A 43 17.32 29.38 7.47
CA GLU A 43 17.63 28.45 6.38
C GLU A 43 16.39 27.65 5.93
N SER A 44 15.48 27.35 6.88
CA SER A 44 14.17 26.76 6.57
C SER A 44 13.26 27.65 5.72
N PHE A 45 13.40 28.98 5.78
CA PHE A 45 12.67 29.92 4.93
C PHE A 45 13.29 30.01 3.53
N LYS A 46 14.63 29.88 3.45
CA LYS A 46 15.39 29.76 2.20
C LYS A 46 15.25 28.41 1.49
N ASN A 47 14.76 27.39 2.19
CA ASN A 47 14.50 26.05 1.63
C ASN A 47 13.02 25.63 1.71
N SER A 48 12.12 26.55 2.08
CA SER A 48 10.67 26.30 2.17
C SER A 48 10.10 25.81 0.84
N VAL A 49 9.33 24.72 0.89
CA VAL A 49 8.63 24.05 -0.23
C VAL A 49 7.56 24.95 -0.89
N THR A 50 7.24 26.10 -0.27
CA THR A 50 6.31 27.11 -0.81
C THR A 50 7.10 28.30 -1.36
N PRO A 51 7.26 28.47 -2.70
CA PRO A 51 8.04 29.57 -3.29
C PRO A 51 7.41 30.96 -3.06
N GLY A 52 6.10 31.00 -2.78
CA GLY A 52 5.30 32.23 -2.74
C GLY A 52 5.73 33.25 -1.67
N TYR A 53 6.06 32.82 -0.45
CA TYR A 53 6.34 33.76 0.65
C TYR A 53 7.70 34.45 0.54
N ARG A 54 8.70 33.74 0.00
CA ARG A 54 10.03 34.31 -0.25
C ARG A 54 9.97 35.33 -1.38
N ASN A 55 9.32 34.96 -2.48
CA ASN A 55 9.14 35.86 -3.62
C ASN A 55 8.36 37.10 -3.18
N ARG A 56 7.28 36.93 -2.41
CA ARG A 56 6.50 38.05 -1.88
C ARG A 56 7.31 38.98 -0.98
N ARG A 57 8.15 38.43 -0.10
CA ARG A 57 9.04 39.22 0.75
C ARG A 57 10.07 40.00 -0.06
N GLN A 58 10.62 39.38 -1.11
CA GLN A 58 11.60 40.00 -2.00
C GLN A 58 10.97 41.11 -2.86
N GLU A 59 9.77 40.87 -3.42
CA GLU A 59 8.97 41.86 -4.15
C GLU A 59 8.72 43.11 -3.30
N LEU A 60 8.35 42.94 -2.03
CA LEU A 60 8.10 44.06 -1.11
C LEU A 60 9.38 44.85 -0.80
N ILE A 61 10.56 44.22 -0.86
CA ILE A 61 11.85 44.91 -0.69
C ILE A 61 12.19 45.68 -1.98
N GLU A 62 12.01 45.04 -3.14
CA GLU A 62 12.33 45.60 -4.45
C GLU A 62 11.41 46.76 -4.83
N ASP A 63 10.12 46.69 -4.47
CA ASP A 63 9.14 47.75 -4.74
C ASP A 63 9.16 48.89 -3.69
N GLY A 64 10.04 48.80 -2.69
CA GLY A 64 10.24 49.80 -1.65
C GLY A 64 9.15 49.85 -0.58
N THR A 65 8.22 48.89 -0.56
CA THR A 65 7.21 48.75 0.51
C THR A 65 7.84 48.31 1.83
N LEU A 66 8.96 47.58 1.78
CA LEU A 66 9.69 47.08 2.93
C LEU A 66 11.14 47.59 2.88
N GLN A 67 11.48 48.55 3.74
CA GLN A 67 12.79 49.22 3.72
C GLN A 67 13.58 49.01 5.01
N LEU A 68 14.90 49.04 4.93
CA LEU A 68 15.75 48.87 6.12
C LEU A 68 15.59 50.07 7.06
N THR A 69 15.40 49.83 8.36
CA THR A 69 15.31 50.88 9.37
C THR A 69 16.60 51.70 9.44
N ALA A 70 16.54 52.95 9.91
CA ALA A 70 17.70 53.86 9.96
C ALA A 70 18.89 53.31 10.78
N ASN A 71 18.65 52.41 11.74
CA ASN A 71 19.68 51.73 12.54
C ASN A 71 20.12 50.37 11.95
N GLY A 72 19.54 49.95 10.82
CA GLY A 72 19.86 48.70 10.13
C GLY A 72 19.43 47.42 10.85
N ALA A 73 18.63 47.50 11.91
CA ALA A 73 18.31 46.36 12.76
C ALA A 73 17.13 45.50 12.23
N ALA A 74 16.21 46.10 11.49
CA ALA A 74 15.02 45.44 10.95
C ALA A 74 14.63 46.05 9.60
N TYR A 75 13.63 45.46 8.95
CA TYR A 75 12.89 46.13 7.89
C TYR A 75 11.62 46.77 8.46
N GLU A 76 11.12 47.82 7.81
CA GLU A 76 9.89 48.53 8.16
C GLU A 76 9.01 48.70 6.92
N PHE A 77 7.71 48.48 7.10
CA PHE A 77 6.70 48.68 6.07
C PHE A 77 6.43 50.19 5.90
N THR A 78 6.76 50.75 4.74
CA THR A 78 6.61 52.19 4.45
C THR A 78 5.18 52.57 4.07
N ARG A 79 4.37 51.59 3.68
CA ARG A 79 2.94 51.71 3.34
C ARG A 79 2.20 50.43 3.70
N ASP A 80 0.86 50.50 3.78
CA ASP A 80 0.00 49.34 4.01
C ASP A 80 0.24 48.27 2.94
N ALA A 81 0.39 47.01 3.37
CA ALA A 81 0.69 45.89 2.49
C ALA A 81 -0.37 44.79 2.63
N VAL A 82 -0.92 44.37 1.49
CA VAL A 82 -1.98 43.35 1.43
C VAL A 82 -1.38 41.96 1.26
N PHE A 83 -1.91 41.02 2.03
CA PHE A 83 -1.56 39.60 2.06
C PHE A 83 -2.82 38.74 1.88
N ARG A 84 -2.64 37.52 1.36
CA ARG A 84 -3.73 36.55 1.14
C ARG A 84 -4.28 35.98 2.44
N GLY A 85 -3.55 36.12 3.54
CA GLY A 85 -3.99 35.70 4.86
C GLY A 85 -2.94 35.98 5.94
N SER A 86 -3.34 35.80 7.20
CA SER A 86 -2.50 36.12 8.37
C SER A 86 -1.22 35.29 8.44
N THR A 87 -1.23 34.04 7.95
CA THR A 87 -0.06 33.14 7.91
C THR A 87 1.01 33.56 6.92
N GLU A 88 0.61 34.05 5.74
CA GLU A 88 1.53 34.61 4.76
C GLU A 88 2.22 35.85 5.33
N ALA A 89 1.44 36.77 5.92
CA ALA A 89 1.95 37.97 6.55
C ALA A 89 2.92 37.67 7.70
N ALA A 90 2.56 36.75 8.61
CA ALA A 90 3.42 36.35 9.72
C ALA A 90 4.74 35.75 9.23
N SER A 91 4.69 34.86 8.23
CA SER A 91 5.88 34.21 7.68
C SER A 91 6.80 35.20 6.97
N VAL A 92 6.23 36.16 6.22
CA VAL A 92 6.96 37.25 5.58
C VAL A 92 7.59 38.17 6.62
N ILE A 93 6.89 38.55 7.68
CA ILE A 93 7.42 39.40 8.76
C ILE A 93 8.54 38.70 9.54
N MET A 94 8.36 37.42 9.84
CA MET A 94 9.24 36.65 10.72
C MET A 94 10.45 36.02 10.01
N GLY A 95 10.45 35.94 8.68
CA GLY A 95 11.54 35.33 7.93
C GLY A 95 11.72 33.83 8.20
N ARG A 96 10.65 33.16 8.60
CA ARG A 96 10.56 31.71 8.86
C ARG A 96 9.13 31.23 8.65
N SER A 97 8.94 29.93 8.45
CA SER A 97 7.58 29.36 8.41
C SER A 97 6.93 29.50 9.79
N THR A 98 5.79 30.17 9.88
CA THR A 98 5.02 30.29 11.12
C THR A 98 3.52 30.15 10.86
N ASP A 99 2.71 30.17 11.93
CA ASP A 99 1.25 30.01 11.87
C ASP A 99 0.56 31.31 12.31
N GLY A 100 0.08 32.08 11.34
CA GLY A 100 -0.56 33.36 11.59
C GLY A 100 -1.88 33.27 12.35
N THR A 101 -2.50 32.09 12.43
CA THR A 101 -3.71 31.93 13.26
C THR A 101 -3.39 31.99 14.75
N ARG A 102 -2.14 31.69 15.13
CA ARG A 102 -1.65 31.69 16.52
C ARG A 102 -0.77 32.89 16.85
N ASP A 103 0.02 33.36 15.89
CA ASP A 103 1.01 34.41 16.09
C ASP A 103 0.41 35.82 16.20
N TRP A 104 -0.72 36.06 15.53
CA TRP A 104 -1.43 37.34 15.56
C TRP A 104 -2.41 37.37 16.71
N VAL A 105 -2.29 38.38 17.58
CA VAL A 105 -3.04 38.48 18.83
C VAL A 105 -3.70 39.85 18.95
N THR A 106 -4.94 39.88 19.43
CA THR A 106 -5.62 41.12 19.80
C THR A 106 -5.93 41.16 21.29
N ALA A 107 -6.00 42.36 21.85
CA ALA A 107 -6.34 42.58 23.25
C ALA A 107 -7.84 42.86 23.40
N LEU A 108 -8.52 42.07 24.24
CA LEU A 108 -9.92 42.26 24.55
C LEU A 108 -10.11 43.30 25.67
N PRO A 109 -11.29 43.97 25.77
CA PRO A 109 -11.57 44.98 26.80
C PRO A 109 -11.44 44.49 28.25
N ASN A 110 -11.48 43.17 28.48
CA ASN A 110 -11.31 42.52 29.77
C ASN A 110 -9.85 42.17 30.12
N GLY A 111 -8.87 42.62 29.30
CA GLY A 111 -7.45 42.35 29.49
C GLY A 111 -6.98 40.97 29.01
N ARG A 112 -7.88 40.10 28.51
CA ARG A 112 -7.50 38.82 27.91
C ARG A 112 -6.96 39.03 26.50
N ARG A 113 -6.04 38.15 26.10
CA ARG A 113 -5.51 38.07 24.74
C ARG A 113 -6.28 37.02 23.96
N GLN A 114 -6.63 37.34 22.73
CA GLN A 114 -7.31 36.43 21.81
C GLN A 114 -6.48 36.33 20.53
N THR A 115 -6.21 35.10 20.08
CA THR A 115 -5.52 34.86 18.82
C THR A 115 -6.45 35.07 17.63
N HIS A 116 -5.89 35.31 16.43
CA HIS A 116 -6.68 35.42 15.22
C HIS A 116 -7.54 34.16 14.94
N GLY A 117 -7.01 32.97 15.22
CA GLY A 117 -7.74 31.71 15.09
C GLY A 117 -8.91 31.58 16.06
N GLU A 118 -8.74 32.01 17.32
CA GLU A 118 -9.83 32.04 18.30
C GLU A 118 -10.90 33.08 17.96
N TRP A 119 -10.50 34.20 17.35
CA TRP A 119 -11.43 35.23 16.90
C TRP A 119 -12.27 34.78 15.71
N LEU A 120 -11.66 34.12 14.71
CA LEU A 120 -12.40 33.49 13.61
C LEU A 120 -13.40 32.45 14.11
N ALA A 121 -12.99 31.59 15.04
CA ALA A 121 -13.85 30.57 15.63
C ALA A 121 -15.04 31.15 16.41
N ALA A 122 -14.90 32.36 16.97
CA ALA A 122 -15.97 33.06 17.69
C ALA A 122 -16.91 33.83 16.75
N ARG A 123 -16.46 34.24 15.57
CA ARG A 123 -17.22 35.03 14.59
C ARG A 123 -18.28 34.20 13.85
N ASP A 124 -18.01 32.90 13.65
CA ASP A 124 -18.80 32.01 12.80
C ASP A 124 -19.62 30.92 13.56
N MET A 125 -19.85 31.06 14.88
CA MET A 125 -20.71 30.08 15.58
C MET A 125 -22.21 30.37 15.35
N PRO A 126 -22.98 29.44 14.73
CA PRO A 126 -24.44 29.52 14.78
C PRO A 126 -24.93 29.36 16.22
N ALA A 127 -26.09 29.93 16.54
CA ALA A 127 -26.70 29.79 17.87
C ALA A 127 -26.87 28.29 18.22
N PRO A 128 -26.51 27.86 19.45
CA PRO A 128 -26.58 26.45 19.82
C PRO A 128 -28.03 25.97 19.73
N PRO A 129 -28.31 24.83 19.07
CA PRO A 129 -29.67 24.31 18.96
C PRO A 129 -30.22 23.94 20.35
N PRO A 130 -31.54 24.01 20.54
CA PRO A 130 -32.17 23.74 21.83
C PRO A 130 -31.81 22.34 22.33
N ILE A 131 -31.58 22.23 23.65
CA ILE A 131 -31.26 20.95 24.31
C ILE A 131 -32.45 20.01 24.11
N VAL A 132 -32.21 18.84 23.49
CA VAL A 132 -33.22 17.78 23.37
C VAL A 132 -33.55 17.30 24.79
N PRO A 133 -34.83 17.30 25.21
CA PRO A 133 -35.24 16.94 26.57
C PRO A 133 -34.86 15.48 26.91
N PRO A 134 -34.78 15.13 28.22
CA PRO A 134 -34.33 13.81 28.67
C PRO A 134 -35.17 12.68 28.06
N VAL A 135 -34.47 11.67 27.55
CA VAL A 135 -35.07 10.56 26.80
C VAL A 135 -35.50 9.45 27.76
N THR A 136 -36.73 8.97 27.58
CA THR A 136 -37.22 7.75 28.21
C THR A 136 -36.60 6.52 27.55
N GLY A 137 -36.07 5.59 28.34
CA GLY A 137 -35.45 4.35 27.86
C GLY A 137 -33.93 4.37 27.95
N GLN A 138 -33.40 4.37 29.18
CA GLN A 138 -31.98 4.14 29.47
C GLN A 138 -31.88 3.00 30.50
N THR A 139 -32.60 1.91 30.21
CA THR A 139 -32.81 0.79 31.14
C THR A 139 -31.50 0.07 31.52
N TRP A 140 -30.46 0.27 30.71
CA TRP A 140 -29.12 -0.30 30.91
C TRP A 140 -28.30 0.33 32.05
N LYS A 141 -28.56 1.57 32.46
CA LYS A 141 -27.76 2.25 33.49
C LYS A 141 -27.62 1.50 34.82
N PRO A 142 -28.72 1.08 35.48
CA PRO A 142 -28.62 0.33 36.74
C PRO A 142 -27.93 -1.01 36.54
N PHE A 143 -28.16 -1.67 35.39
CA PHE A 143 -27.54 -2.94 35.04
C PHE A 143 -26.02 -2.79 34.83
N PHE A 144 -25.57 -1.80 34.07
CA PHE A 144 -24.13 -1.55 33.82
C PHE A 144 -23.40 -1.24 35.12
N ARG A 145 -24.02 -0.45 36.00
CA ARG A 145 -23.43 -0.12 37.31
C ARG A 145 -23.25 -1.35 38.19
N GLU A 146 -24.29 -2.19 38.31
CA GLU A 146 -24.18 -3.42 39.10
C GLU A 146 -23.21 -4.40 38.44
N LEU A 147 -23.26 -4.56 37.12
CA LEU A 147 -22.32 -5.41 36.38
C LEU A 147 -20.88 -4.96 36.59
N ALA A 148 -20.58 -3.66 36.46
CA ALA A 148 -19.24 -3.12 36.69
C ALA A 148 -18.75 -3.38 38.12
N ALA A 149 -19.62 -3.24 39.13
CA ALA A 149 -19.28 -3.57 40.51
C ALA A 149 -19.01 -5.06 40.70
N ARG A 150 -19.84 -5.94 40.11
CA ARG A 150 -19.65 -7.40 40.17
C ARG A 150 -18.37 -7.86 39.50
N LEU A 151 -17.95 -7.23 38.41
CA LEU A 151 -16.70 -7.58 37.73
C LEU A 151 -15.48 -7.41 38.65
N LEU A 152 -15.51 -6.45 39.59
CA LEU A 152 -14.41 -6.20 40.54
C LEU A 152 -14.12 -7.39 41.46
N ASP A 153 -15.11 -8.25 41.73
CA ASP A 153 -14.95 -9.46 42.56
C ASP A 153 -14.12 -10.58 41.86
N PHE A 154 -13.74 -10.37 40.60
CA PHE A 154 -13.08 -11.36 39.75
C PHE A 154 -11.66 -10.95 39.31
N GLU A 155 -11.06 -9.94 39.93
CA GLU A 155 -9.68 -9.52 39.62
C GLU A 155 -8.67 -10.67 39.72
N ASP A 156 -8.80 -11.52 40.74
CA ASP A 156 -7.96 -12.72 40.92
C ASP A 156 -8.53 -13.97 40.21
N ARG A 157 -9.68 -13.84 39.54
CA ARG A 157 -10.42 -14.94 38.88
C ARG A 157 -10.76 -14.62 37.42
N GLN A 158 -9.86 -13.93 36.74
CA GLN A 158 -10.02 -13.49 35.34
C GLN A 158 -10.39 -14.63 34.36
N PRO A 159 -9.83 -15.85 34.47
CA PRO A 159 -10.24 -16.97 33.61
C PRO A 159 -11.73 -17.33 33.73
N GLU A 160 -12.35 -17.14 34.91
CA GLU A 160 -13.78 -17.36 35.10
C GLU A 160 -14.60 -16.36 34.27
N LEU A 161 -14.20 -15.08 34.24
CA LEU A 161 -14.86 -14.05 33.41
C LEU A 161 -14.79 -14.39 31.92
N ILE A 162 -13.64 -14.90 31.46
CA ILE A 162 -13.44 -15.31 30.06
C ILE A 162 -14.35 -16.51 29.74
N GLY A 163 -14.48 -17.46 30.68
CA GLY A 163 -15.42 -18.57 30.59
C GLY A 163 -16.87 -18.11 30.49
N ILE A 164 -17.28 -17.14 31.32
CA ILE A 164 -18.63 -16.57 31.30
C ILE A 164 -18.95 -15.93 29.94
N LEU A 165 -18.03 -15.15 29.38
CA LEU A 165 -18.21 -14.54 28.06
C LEU A 165 -18.34 -15.61 26.96
N ARG A 166 -17.49 -16.65 26.97
CA ARG A 166 -17.57 -17.76 26.01
C ARG A 166 -18.89 -18.52 26.10
N ASN A 167 -19.34 -18.83 27.32
CA ASN A 167 -20.61 -19.51 27.56
C ASN A 167 -21.81 -18.66 27.14
N ALA A 168 -21.70 -17.33 27.22
CA ALA A 168 -22.69 -16.41 26.69
C ALA A 168 -22.68 -16.32 25.15
N GLY A 169 -21.77 -17.02 24.45
CA GLY A 169 -21.69 -17.07 22.99
C GLY A 169 -20.76 -16.04 22.36
N ILE A 170 -19.85 -15.44 23.14
CA ILE A 170 -18.89 -14.46 22.62
C ILE A 170 -17.65 -15.19 22.10
N ALA A 171 -17.37 -15.00 20.81
CA ALA A 171 -16.11 -15.42 20.21
C ALA A 171 -14.97 -14.53 20.71
N ILE A 172 -14.07 -15.12 21.49
CA ILE A 172 -12.85 -14.49 22.02
C ILE A 172 -11.66 -15.08 21.26
N ASN A 173 -10.92 -14.21 20.58
CA ASN A 173 -9.71 -14.58 19.86
C ASN A 173 -8.63 -15.11 20.82
N HIS A 174 -7.73 -15.95 20.31
CA HIS A 174 -6.55 -16.36 21.05
C HIS A 174 -5.57 -15.18 21.19
N ASP A 175 -4.94 -15.09 22.35
CA ASP A 175 -3.87 -14.13 22.63
C ASP A 175 -2.55 -14.79 22.25
N GLU A 176 -2.15 -14.60 20.98
CA GLU A 176 -0.94 -15.19 20.39
C GLU A 176 -0.92 -16.72 20.43
N GLY A 177 -2.02 -17.33 19.97
CA GLY A 177 -2.16 -18.78 19.89
C GLY A 177 -2.61 -19.44 21.19
N GLU A 178 -2.48 -18.76 22.32
CA GLU A 178 -2.98 -19.23 23.61
C GLU A 178 -4.40 -18.72 23.89
N PRO A 179 -5.24 -19.48 24.60
CA PRO A 179 -6.48 -18.94 25.13
C PRO A 179 -6.18 -17.69 25.96
N LEU A 180 -6.97 -16.63 25.77
CA LEU A 180 -6.86 -15.43 26.59
C LEU A 180 -6.95 -15.84 28.06
N ALA A 181 -5.91 -15.53 28.84
CA ALA A 181 -5.78 -15.92 30.24
C ALA A 181 -6.04 -14.75 31.21
N ALA A 182 -5.87 -13.51 30.72
CA ALA A 182 -6.05 -12.29 31.48
C ALA A 182 -7.06 -11.39 30.77
N ILE A 183 -7.96 -10.78 31.54
CA ILE A 183 -8.98 -9.84 31.06
C ILE A 183 -9.19 -8.74 32.09
N ASP A 184 -9.56 -7.56 31.64
CA ASP A 184 -9.93 -6.42 32.48
C ASP A 184 -11.40 -6.02 32.25
N PRO A 185 -12.01 -5.24 33.16
CA PRO A 185 -13.41 -4.83 33.03
C PRO A 185 -13.73 -4.04 31.75
N PHE A 186 -12.81 -3.23 31.23
CA PHE A 186 -13.04 -2.48 29.99
C PHE A 186 -13.07 -3.40 28.78
N THR A 187 -12.13 -4.34 28.68
CA THR A 187 -12.13 -5.37 27.64
C THR A 187 -13.38 -6.25 27.72
N PHE A 188 -13.86 -6.56 28.93
CA PHE A 188 -15.08 -7.33 29.14
C PHE A 188 -16.31 -6.64 28.52
N PHE A 189 -16.55 -5.36 28.86
CA PHE A 189 -17.63 -4.57 28.26
C PHE A 189 -17.45 -4.42 26.74
N SER A 190 -16.24 -4.15 26.30
CA SER A 190 -15.89 -3.96 24.88
C SER A 190 -16.19 -5.20 24.03
N LEU A 191 -15.96 -6.41 24.56
CA LEU A 191 -16.24 -7.67 23.86
C LEU A 191 -17.74 -7.95 23.68
N ILE A 192 -18.60 -7.38 24.54
CA ILE A 192 -20.06 -7.42 24.39
C ILE A 192 -20.53 -6.31 23.44
N LEU A 193 -19.95 -5.12 23.56
CA LEU A 193 -20.33 -3.93 22.79
C LEU A 193 -19.65 -3.81 21.41
N LYS A 194 -18.97 -4.85 20.94
CA LYS A 194 -18.41 -4.91 19.56
C LYS A 194 -19.39 -5.44 18.51
N HIS A 195 -20.56 -5.92 18.91
CA HIS A 195 -21.57 -6.44 17.98
C HIS A 195 -22.31 -5.28 17.28
N THR A 196 -22.80 -5.49 16.05
CA THR A 196 -23.34 -4.40 15.21
C THR A 196 -24.83 -4.09 15.41
N SER A 197 -25.46 -4.64 16.46
CA SER A 197 -26.90 -4.47 16.72
C SER A 197 -27.26 -4.58 18.21
N ASP A 198 -28.19 -3.74 18.66
CA ASP A 198 -28.79 -3.77 20.01
C ASP A 198 -29.33 -5.16 20.38
N ALA A 199 -30.08 -5.80 19.48
CA ALA A 199 -30.67 -7.12 19.73
C ALA A 199 -29.63 -8.18 20.14
N SER A 200 -28.47 -8.18 19.49
CA SER A 200 -27.36 -9.09 19.81
C SER A 200 -26.71 -8.74 21.15
N ALA A 201 -26.43 -7.45 21.39
CA ALA A 201 -25.76 -7.01 22.61
C ALA A 201 -26.65 -7.18 23.86
N LEU A 202 -27.96 -6.88 23.76
CA LEU A 202 -28.93 -7.06 24.85
C LEU A 202 -29.06 -8.53 25.25
N ALA A 203 -29.12 -9.46 24.29
CA ALA A 203 -29.14 -10.89 24.56
C ALA A 203 -27.85 -11.38 25.26
N LEU A 204 -26.71 -10.80 24.92
CA LEU A 204 -25.44 -11.09 25.58
C LEU A 204 -25.40 -10.55 27.01
N PHE A 205 -25.82 -9.31 27.24
CA PHE A 205 -25.93 -8.76 28.58
C PHE A 205 -26.88 -9.58 29.46
N ALA A 206 -28.01 -10.04 28.93
CA ALA A 206 -28.93 -10.92 29.66
C ALA A 206 -28.24 -12.20 30.17
N ARG A 207 -27.52 -12.90 29.28
CA ARG A 207 -26.81 -14.16 29.61
C ARG A 207 -25.66 -13.94 30.59
N VAL A 208 -24.86 -12.90 30.35
CA VAL A 208 -23.71 -12.57 31.20
C VAL A 208 -24.16 -12.07 32.58
N GLY A 209 -25.20 -11.23 32.64
CA GLY A 209 -25.77 -10.75 33.89
C GLY A 209 -26.33 -11.87 34.76
N ALA A 210 -27.04 -12.83 34.15
CA ALA A 210 -27.53 -14.02 34.84
C ALA A 210 -26.36 -14.85 35.41
N ALA A 211 -25.29 -15.04 34.64
CA ALA A 211 -24.11 -15.80 35.09
C ALA A 211 -23.34 -15.10 36.22
N LEU A 212 -23.33 -13.76 36.25
CA LEU A 212 -22.67 -12.96 37.29
C LEU A 212 -23.59 -12.58 38.46
N GLY A 213 -24.85 -13.05 38.46
CA GLY A 213 -25.81 -12.80 39.54
C GLY A 213 -26.26 -11.34 39.67
N VAL A 214 -26.27 -10.59 38.56
CA VAL A 214 -26.77 -9.21 38.51
C VAL A 214 -28.28 -9.20 38.79
N GLN A 215 -28.71 -8.44 39.80
CA GLN A 215 -30.11 -8.34 40.24
C GLN A 215 -30.88 -7.22 39.53
N ALA A 216 -30.17 -6.20 39.03
CA ALA A 216 -30.74 -5.14 38.23
C ALA A 216 -31.46 -5.73 37.00
N PRO A 217 -32.62 -5.15 36.60
CA PRO A 217 -33.36 -5.59 35.43
C PRO A 217 -32.47 -5.64 34.18
N VAL A 218 -32.61 -6.71 33.40
CA VAL A 218 -31.92 -6.83 32.12
C VAL A 218 -32.32 -5.64 31.23
N PRO A 219 -31.35 -4.98 30.57
CA PRO A 219 -31.65 -3.85 29.70
C PRO A 219 -32.59 -4.25 28.56
N THR A 220 -33.49 -3.35 28.19
CA THR A 220 -34.35 -3.46 27.00
C THR A 220 -33.91 -2.54 25.87
N ASP A 221 -32.95 -1.65 26.14
CA ASP A 221 -32.38 -0.68 25.20
C ASP A 221 -30.91 -0.41 25.54
N LEU A 222 -30.16 0.16 24.59
CA LEU A 222 -28.79 0.67 24.78
C LEU A 222 -28.70 2.15 24.39
N THR A 223 -29.76 2.92 24.65
CA THR A 223 -29.86 4.32 24.23
C THR A 223 -28.74 5.15 24.84
N GLY A 224 -27.94 5.80 23.99
CA GLY A 224 -26.80 6.62 24.41
C GLY A 224 -25.54 5.84 24.80
N VAL A 225 -25.51 4.51 24.59
CA VAL A 225 -24.28 3.71 24.81
C VAL A 225 -23.35 3.81 23.61
N PRO A 226 -22.08 4.21 23.77
CA PRO A 226 -21.11 4.23 22.68
C PRO A 226 -20.61 2.82 22.34
N TRP A 227 -20.68 2.43 21.07
CA TRP A 227 -20.27 1.11 20.54
C TRP A 227 -18.75 0.93 20.42
N SER A 228 -18.26 -0.29 20.65
CA SER A 228 -16.83 -0.62 20.53
C SER A 228 -16.43 -0.94 19.09
N ASN A 229 -15.16 -0.70 18.74
CA ASN A 229 -14.62 -1.07 17.43
C ASN A 229 -14.32 -2.59 17.39
N PRO A 230 -14.97 -3.37 16.48
CA PRO A 230 -14.77 -4.82 16.40
C PRO A 230 -13.33 -5.26 16.14
N MET A 231 -12.53 -4.45 15.45
CA MET A 231 -11.14 -4.73 15.12
C MET A 231 -10.15 -4.39 16.25
N ASN A 232 -10.60 -3.73 17.31
CA ASN A 232 -9.74 -3.24 18.40
C ASN A 232 -10.42 -3.34 19.78
N ALA A 233 -10.98 -4.52 20.08
CA ALA A 233 -11.81 -4.73 21.27
C ALA A 233 -11.03 -4.80 22.60
N TRP A 234 -9.75 -5.18 22.61
CA TRP A 234 -8.96 -5.31 23.86
C TRP A 234 -8.36 -3.97 24.30
N PHE A 235 -8.40 -3.69 25.60
CA PHE A 235 -7.82 -2.49 26.22
C PHE A 235 -6.34 -2.67 26.60
N PHE A 236 -5.71 -3.73 26.12
CA PHE A 236 -4.30 -4.00 26.30
C PHE A 236 -3.72 -4.60 25.02
N ALA A 237 -2.39 -4.64 24.93
CA ALA A 237 -1.70 -5.25 23.81
C ALA A 237 -1.69 -6.79 23.87
N TYR A 238 -1.27 -7.43 22.79
CA TYR A 238 -1.07 -8.88 22.79
C TYR A 238 0.02 -9.29 23.78
N ARG A 239 -0.02 -10.52 24.29
CA ARG A 239 0.89 -11.03 25.33
C ARG A 239 2.37 -10.64 25.13
N SER A 240 2.93 -10.77 23.92
CA SER A 240 4.34 -10.44 23.62
C SER A 240 4.71 -8.96 23.78
N THR A 241 3.72 -8.06 23.73
CA THR A 241 3.93 -6.61 23.74
C THR A 241 3.23 -5.91 24.90
N ARG A 242 2.48 -6.66 25.70
CA ARG A 242 1.78 -6.20 26.90
C ARG A 242 2.77 -6.11 28.05
N GLN A 243 2.77 -4.99 28.76
CA GLN A 243 3.55 -4.87 29.97
C GLN A 243 2.85 -5.56 31.15
N PRO A 244 3.60 -6.13 32.12
CA PRO A 244 3.00 -6.80 33.28
C PRO A 244 2.01 -5.93 34.06
N GLU A 245 2.24 -4.62 34.08
CA GLU A 245 1.42 -3.62 34.75
C GLU A 245 0.18 -3.17 33.96
N ASP A 246 0.05 -3.50 32.66
CA ASP A 246 -1.06 -3.02 31.82
C ASP A 246 -2.42 -3.49 32.37
N VAL A 247 -2.59 -4.79 32.60
CA VAL A 247 -3.85 -5.36 33.12
C VAL A 247 -4.12 -4.91 34.57
N PRO A 248 -3.15 -4.97 35.50
CA PRO A 248 -3.31 -4.40 36.84
C PRO A 248 -3.69 -2.92 36.85
N THR A 249 -3.11 -2.11 35.96
CA THR A 249 -3.44 -0.68 35.83
C THR A 249 -4.90 -0.50 35.40
N LEU A 250 -5.39 -1.32 34.47
CA LEU A 250 -6.80 -1.29 34.04
C LEU A 250 -7.74 -1.74 35.16
N TRP A 251 -7.38 -2.75 35.96
CA TRP A 251 -8.18 -3.14 37.14
C TRP A 251 -8.22 -2.04 38.20
N GLN A 252 -7.08 -1.42 38.49
CA GLN A 252 -6.99 -0.29 39.41
C GLN A 252 -7.84 0.90 38.93
N LEU A 253 -7.74 1.23 37.64
CA LEU A 253 -8.55 2.29 37.05
C LEU A 253 -10.05 1.93 37.06
N ALA A 254 -10.41 0.67 36.83
CA ALA A 254 -11.80 0.23 36.89
C ALA A 254 -12.39 0.37 38.31
N ARG A 255 -11.62 0.01 39.36
CA ARG A 255 -12.02 0.25 40.76
C ARG A 255 -12.27 1.73 41.03
N GLN A 256 -11.34 2.58 40.60
CA GLN A 256 -11.46 4.03 40.73
C GLN A 256 -12.68 4.59 39.97
N ALA A 257 -12.93 4.11 38.75
CA ALA A 257 -14.05 4.53 37.94
C ALA A 257 -15.40 4.15 38.56
N VAL A 258 -15.53 2.91 39.07
CA VAL A 258 -16.74 2.43 39.76
C VAL A 258 -16.96 3.18 41.07
N ALA A 259 -15.88 3.48 41.82
CA ALA A 259 -15.94 4.30 43.03
C ALA A 259 -16.27 5.79 42.74
N GLY A 260 -16.00 6.26 41.52
CA GLY A 260 -16.15 7.68 41.15
C GLY A 260 -14.98 8.56 41.58
N ASP A 261 -13.82 7.97 41.88
CA ASP A 261 -12.63 8.68 42.36
C ASP A 261 -11.41 8.27 41.53
N LEU A 262 -11.26 8.92 40.38
CA LEU A 262 -10.12 8.71 39.46
C LEU A 262 -8.85 9.37 40.00
N ASP A 263 -7.74 8.63 39.97
CA ASP A 263 -6.41 9.13 40.29
C ASP A 263 -5.66 9.57 39.02
N ALA A 264 -4.94 10.69 39.09
CA ALA A 264 -4.23 11.25 37.94
C ALA A 264 -3.07 10.35 37.47
N GLY A 265 -2.37 9.71 38.40
CA GLY A 265 -1.27 8.79 38.08
C GLY A 265 -1.78 7.54 37.35
N THR A 266 -2.85 6.94 37.88
CA THR A 266 -3.49 5.75 37.31
C THR A 266 -4.11 6.06 35.93
N PHE A 267 -4.78 7.21 35.78
CA PHE A 267 -5.33 7.65 34.50
C PHE A 267 -4.25 7.89 33.44
N GLY A 268 -3.14 8.55 33.82
CA GLY A 268 -1.99 8.76 32.94
C GLY A 268 -1.29 7.44 32.54
N ALA A 269 -1.12 6.51 33.49
CA ALA A 269 -0.57 5.19 33.21
C ALA A 269 -1.46 4.42 32.22
N ALA A 270 -2.78 4.46 32.38
CA ALA A 270 -3.72 3.82 31.47
C ALA A 270 -3.67 4.39 30.04
N LEU A 271 -3.40 5.69 29.88
CA LEU A 271 -3.19 6.31 28.55
C LEU A 271 -1.88 5.89 27.88
N ASN A 272 -0.89 5.47 28.65
CA ASN A 272 0.38 4.97 28.13
C ASN A 272 0.30 3.49 27.70
N ILE A 273 -0.79 2.79 28.05
CA ILE A 273 -1.01 1.41 27.60
C ILE A 273 -1.15 1.40 26.08
N ARG A 274 -0.35 0.55 25.43
CA ARG A 274 -0.34 0.42 23.97
C ARG A 274 -1.74 0.04 23.47
N LYS A 275 -2.23 0.77 22.45
CA LYS A 275 -3.60 0.68 21.86
C LYS A 275 -4.74 1.30 22.67
N VAL A 276 -4.44 2.03 23.76
CA VAL A 276 -5.42 2.77 24.56
C VAL A 276 -5.25 4.27 24.33
N ALA A 277 -6.00 4.82 23.38
CA ALA A 277 -6.07 6.28 23.19
C ALA A 277 -7.20 6.87 24.05
N LEU A 278 -7.13 8.18 24.34
CA LEU A 278 -8.10 8.87 25.20
C LEU A 278 -9.58 8.64 24.82
N PRO A 279 -10.01 8.69 23.53
CA PRO A 279 -11.40 8.40 23.19
C PRO A 279 -11.86 7.01 23.61
N LYS A 280 -10.96 6.02 23.51
CA LYS A 280 -11.23 4.63 23.89
C LYS A 280 -11.24 4.47 25.41
N LEU A 281 -10.31 5.12 26.12
CA LEU A 281 -10.26 5.10 27.58
C LEU A 281 -11.51 5.73 28.21
N THR A 282 -11.88 6.94 27.78
CA THR A 282 -13.07 7.66 28.28
C THR A 282 -14.38 6.96 27.92
N GLN A 283 -14.43 6.25 26.79
CA GLN A 283 -15.52 5.35 26.44
C GLN A 283 -15.65 4.18 27.43
N GLY A 284 -14.52 3.57 27.79
CA GLY A 284 -14.46 2.55 28.84
C GLY A 284 -14.97 3.07 30.20
N LEU A 285 -14.49 4.25 30.61
CA LEU A 285 -14.92 4.90 31.86
C LEU A 285 -16.43 5.20 31.87
N PHE A 286 -16.98 5.61 30.72
CA PHE A 286 -18.42 5.80 30.54
C PHE A 286 -19.22 4.51 30.77
N TRP A 287 -18.76 3.36 30.26
CA TRP A 287 -19.46 2.09 30.49
C TRP A 287 -19.48 1.67 31.97
N LEU A 288 -18.36 1.85 32.67
CA LEU A 288 -18.25 1.46 34.08
C LEU A 288 -19.03 2.41 35.02
N ASN A 289 -19.07 3.70 34.71
CA ASN A 289 -19.78 4.70 35.51
C ASN A 289 -20.32 5.85 34.64
N PRO A 290 -21.47 5.66 33.96
CA PRO A 290 -22.05 6.63 33.03
C PRO A 290 -22.63 7.86 33.73
N GLN A 291 -22.74 7.85 35.06
CA GLN A 291 -23.22 8.99 35.85
C GLN A 291 -22.11 10.03 36.05
N GLN A 292 -20.85 9.61 36.05
CA GLN A 292 -19.71 10.47 36.35
C GLN A 292 -18.77 10.71 35.17
N ASN A 293 -18.82 9.85 34.15
CA ASN A 293 -17.91 9.90 33.00
C ASN A 293 -18.68 10.12 31.70
N LEU A 294 -18.03 10.72 30.71
CA LEU A 294 -18.53 10.94 29.36
C LEU A 294 -17.47 10.50 28.34
N ALA A 295 -17.88 9.75 27.32
CA ALA A 295 -16.97 9.34 26.26
C ALA A 295 -16.56 10.54 25.39
N LEU A 296 -15.26 10.83 25.26
CA LEU A 296 -14.75 11.89 24.37
C LEU A 296 -14.39 11.31 23.00
N ASN A 297 -15.41 10.92 22.25
CA ASN A 297 -15.29 10.30 20.93
C ASN A 297 -15.72 11.25 19.79
N SER A 298 -15.70 10.76 18.56
CA SER A 298 -16.08 11.52 17.37
C SER A 298 -17.55 11.97 17.31
N VAL A 299 -18.39 11.53 18.24
CA VAL A 299 -19.81 11.91 18.35
C VAL A 299 -19.98 13.01 19.40
N ASN A 300 -19.46 12.80 20.60
CA ASN A 300 -19.68 13.72 21.72
C ASN A 300 -18.79 14.97 21.66
N VAL A 301 -17.55 14.86 21.12
CA VAL A 301 -16.62 16.01 21.07
C VAL A 301 -17.15 17.14 20.18
N PRO A 302 -17.61 16.91 18.93
CA PRO A 302 -18.19 17.98 18.12
C PRO A 302 -19.42 18.63 18.76
N TYR A 303 -20.31 17.81 19.35
CA TYR A 303 -21.52 18.27 20.02
C TYR A 303 -21.24 19.22 21.18
N LEU A 304 -20.20 18.93 21.97
CA LEU A 304 -19.74 19.77 23.08
C LEU A 304 -19.09 21.07 22.61
N LYS A 305 -18.31 21.04 21.52
CA LYS A 305 -17.65 22.23 20.97
C LYS A 305 -18.64 23.32 20.55
N VAL A 306 -19.70 22.92 19.82
CA VAL A 306 -20.76 23.85 19.37
C VAL A 306 -21.55 24.43 20.56
N ARG A 307 -21.50 23.78 21.72
CA ARG A 307 -22.17 24.21 22.97
C ARG A 307 -21.25 24.88 23.97
N GLY A 308 -20.14 25.44 23.49
CA GLY A 308 -19.25 26.28 24.31
C GLY A 308 -18.22 25.51 25.12
N VAL A 309 -17.91 24.25 24.77
CA VAL A 309 -16.83 23.46 25.38
C VAL A 309 -15.74 23.16 24.33
N PRO A 310 -14.98 24.17 23.87
CA PRO A 310 -14.00 24.01 22.78
C PRO A 310 -12.86 23.04 23.13
N GLU A 311 -12.55 22.92 24.42
CA GLU A 311 -11.47 22.11 24.99
C GLU A 311 -11.74 20.60 24.96
N ALA A 312 -12.97 20.17 24.65
CA ALA A 312 -13.37 18.76 24.65
C ALA A 312 -12.53 17.85 23.72
N GLY A 313 -11.83 18.42 22.72
CA GLY A 313 -10.93 17.70 21.82
C GLY A 313 -9.44 17.85 22.12
N GLN A 314 -9.06 18.53 23.19
CA GLN A 314 -7.67 18.87 23.52
C GLN A 314 -7.18 18.23 24.84
N VAL A 315 -8.00 17.36 25.43
CA VAL A 315 -7.71 16.69 26.71
C VAL A 315 -6.49 15.76 26.58
N GLN A 316 -5.58 15.85 27.54
CA GLN A 316 -4.41 14.98 27.70
C GLN A 316 -4.25 14.49 29.15
N THR A 317 -4.83 15.20 30.12
CA THR A 317 -4.73 14.89 31.55
C THR A 317 -6.09 14.63 32.20
N LEU A 318 -6.09 14.06 33.40
CA LEU A 318 -7.32 13.86 34.18
C LEU A 318 -7.97 15.19 34.60
N GLU A 319 -7.17 16.23 34.86
CA GLU A 319 -7.66 17.56 35.24
C GLU A 319 -8.43 18.21 34.09
N GLU A 320 -7.87 18.17 32.87
CA GLU A 320 -8.56 18.65 31.67
C GLU A 320 -9.82 17.82 31.38
N TYR A 321 -9.77 16.51 31.58
CA TYR A 321 -10.95 15.66 31.43
C TYR A 321 -12.05 16.06 32.42
N ARG A 322 -11.70 16.30 33.69
CA ARG A 322 -12.65 16.78 34.72
C ARG A 322 -13.24 18.14 34.36
N ALA A 323 -12.44 19.08 33.88
CA ALA A 323 -12.91 20.39 33.41
C ALA A 323 -13.94 20.25 32.28
N VAL A 324 -13.69 19.37 31.32
CA VAL A 324 -14.64 19.06 30.24
C VAL A 324 -15.92 18.41 30.78
N LEU A 325 -15.82 17.51 31.76
CA LEU A 325 -17.01 16.90 32.39
C LEU A 325 -17.85 17.94 33.15
N GLU A 326 -17.23 18.88 33.87
CA GLU A 326 -17.94 19.97 34.54
C GLU A 326 -18.65 20.88 33.53
N ALA A 327 -17.97 21.27 32.46
CA ALA A 327 -18.56 22.06 31.39
C ALA A 327 -19.69 21.30 30.66
N ALA A 328 -19.53 19.99 30.43
CA ALA A 328 -20.56 19.14 29.83
C ALA A 328 -21.79 18.99 30.74
N ARG A 329 -21.63 18.94 32.07
CA ARG A 329 -22.78 18.90 33.02
C ARG A 329 -23.64 20.15 32.94
N ASN A 330 -23.05 21.31 32.66
CA ASN A 330 -23.79 22.54 32.42
C ASN A 330 -24.64 22.47 31.14
N THR A 331 -24.24 21.63 30.18
CA THR A 331 -25.01 21.36 28.96
C THR A 331 -26.13 20.35 29.22
N ASN A 332 -25.80 19.20 29.81
CA ASN A 332 -26.78 18.22 30.27
C ASN A 332 -26.16 17.38 31.41
N PRO A 333 -26.75 17.40 32.62
CA PRO A 333 -26.19 16.69 33.77
C PRO A 333 -26.25 15.16 33.62
N ASP A 334 -27.11 14.64 32.74
CA ASP A 334 -27.17 13.23 32.40
C ASP A 334 -26.30 12.95 31.16
N PHE A 335 -25.11 12.38 31.38
CA PHE A 335 -24.19 12.07 30.29
C PHE A 335 -24.67 11.02 29.30
N ALA A 336 -25.58 10.11 29.67
CA ALA A 336 -26.18 9.19 28.70
C ALA A 336 -27.20 9.91 27.83
N ALA A 337 -27.99 10.83 28.42
CA ALA A 337 -28.89 11.68 27.65
C ALA A 337 -28.10 12.63 26.74
N LEU A 338 -26.97 13.17 27.23
CA LEU A 338 -26.05 13.98 26.44
C LEU A 338 -25.48 13.17 25.27
N SER A 339 -24.96 11.96 25.53
CA SER A 339 -24.37 11.13 24.48
C SER A 339 -25.42 10.68 23.46
N HIS A 340 -26.66 10.43 23.89
CA HIS A 340 -27.78 10.17 23.00
C HIS A 340 -28.18 11.40 22.18
N ALA A 341 -28.24 12.58 22.79
CA ALA A 341 -28.52 13.84 22.08
C ALA A 341 -27.41 14.16 21.08
N ALA A 342 -26.15 13.94 21.43
CA ALA A 342 -25.01 14.06 20.52
C ALA A 342 -25.09 13.07 19.36
N TRP A 343 -25.52 11.83 19.64
CA TRP A 343 -25.76 10.84 18.60
C TRP A 343 -26.95 11.20 17.71
N LEU A 344 -28.06 11.68 18.29
CA LEU A 344 -29.22 12.17 17.55
C LEU A 344 -28.90 13.40 16.73
N GLU A 345 -28.03 14.30 17.21
CA GLU A 345 -27.59 15.48 16.46
C GLU A 345 -26.57 15.12 15.39
N ALA A 346 -25.68 14.15 15.64
CA ALA A 346 -24.85 13.56 14.61
C ALA A 346 -25.70 12.82 13.56
N GLN A 347 -26.82 12.21 13.99
CA GLN A 347 -27.83 11.59 13.13
C GLN A 347 -28.71 12.63 12.44
N ALA A 348 -29.01 13.78 13.05
CA ALA A 348 -29.88 14.84 12.51
C ALA A 348 -29.11 15.78 11.58
N SER A 349 -27.84 16.04 11.88
CA SER A 349 -26.85 16.55 10.92
C SER A 349 -26.60 15.54 9.78
N ALA A 350 -27.03 14.29 9.97
CA ALA A 350 -27.14 13.25 8.94
C ALA A 350 -28.60 12.96 8.52
N GLN A 351 -29.62 13.66 9.05
CA GLN A 351 -31.01 13.55 8.59
C GLN A 351 -31.14 14.45 7.38
N GLY A 352 -31.74 13.87 6.35
CA GLY A 352 -31.61 14.29 4.97
C GLY A 352 -31.90 15.77 4.73
N VAL A 353 -31.11 16.34 3.84
CA VAL A 353 -31.53 17.51 3.10
C VAL A 353 -32.82 17.14 2.36
N ALA A 354 -33.85 17.99 2.42
CA ALA A 354 -35.11 17.80 1.69
C ALA A 354 -35.10 18.63 0.41
N LEU A 355 -35.98 18.30 -0.55
CA LEU A 355 -36.21 19.15 -1.70
C LEU A 355 -36.79 20.50 -1.25
N ASP A 356 -36.23 21.58 -1.79
CA ASP A 356 -36.77 22.93 -1.58
C ASP A 356 -37.69 23.28 -2.74
N GLY A 357 -39.00 23.32 -2.50
CA GLY A 357 -39.99 23.58 -3.54
C GLY A 357 -40.01 22.56 -4.71
N GLY A 358 -39.50 21.34 -4.51
CA GLY A 358 -39.35 20.33 -5.57
C GLY A 358 -38.01 20.37 -6.31
N THR A 359 -37.07 21.22 -5.88
CA THR A 359 -35.73 21.37 -6.47
C THR A 359 -34.66 20.71 -5.61
N PHE A 360 -33.58 20.24 -6.24
CA PHE A 360 -32.42 19.71 -5.54
C PHE A 360 -31.50 20.87 -5.10
N PRO A 361 -31.15 21.01 -3.82
CA PRO A 361 -30.41 22.16 -3.30
C PRO A 361 -28.89 22.01 -3.56
N PHE A 362 -28.49 22.17 -4.82
CA PHE A 362 -27.12 21.94 -5.26
C PHE A 362 -26.11 22.92 -4.63
N SER A 363 -26.46 24.19 -4.49
CA SER A 363 -25.61 25.22 -3.87
C SER A 363 -25.30 24.90 -2.41
N ARG A 364 -26.27 24.30 -1.69
CA ARG A 364 -26.06 23.81 -0.33
C ARG A 364 -25.11 22.61 -0.30
N PHE A 365 -25.25 21.70 -1.27
CA PHE A 365 -24.31 20.59 -1.44
C PHE A 365 -22.87 21.07 -1.69
N VAL A 366 -22.67 22.09 -2.52
CA VAL A 366 -21.33 22.68 -2.78
C VAL A 366 -20.75 23.35 -1.51
N ALA A 367 -21.57 24.08 -0.76
CA ALA A 367 -21.15 24.70 0.50
C ALA A 367 -20.71 23.65 1.54
N ASP A 368 -21.53 22.60 1.73
CA ASP A 368 -21.20 21.48 2.61
C ASP A 368 -19.92 20.74 2.13
N ALA A 369 -19.76 20.57 0.82
CA ALA A 369 -18.59 19.90 0.27
C ALA A 369 -17.31 20.70 0.53
N THR A 370 -17.39 22.03 0.45
CA THR A 370 -16.28 22.94 0.73
C THR A 370 -15.86 22.92 2.21
N GLU A 371 -16.81 22.76 3.13
CA GLU A 371 -16.56 22.62 4.58
C GLU A 371 -15.61 21.46 4.88
N TYR A 372 -15.71 20.37 4.12
CA TYR A 372 -14.91 19.16 4.32
C TYR A 372 -13.67 19.06 3.41
N ALA A 373 -13.31 20.14 2.69
CA ALA A 373 -12.11 20.22 1.87
C ALA A 373 -10.78 19.83 2.58
N PRO A 374 -10.57 20.10 3.90
CA PRO A 374 -9.35 19.69 4.59
C PRO A 374 -9.33 18.23 5.08
N ASP A 375 -10.49 17.58 5.24
CA ASP A 375 -10.62 16.17 5.64
C ASP A 375 -11.56 15.42 4.69
N ARG A 376 -11.09 15.26 3.44
CA ARG A 376 -11.92 14.83 2.28
C ARG A 376 -12.50 13.43 2.41
N VAL A 377 -11.80 12.51 3.09
CA VAL A 377 -12.30 11.14 3.32
C VAL A 377 -13.51 11.17 4.23
N LYS A 378 -13.45 11.96 5.31
CA LYS A 378 -14.58 12.18 6.20
C LYS A 378 -15.69 12.98 5.51
N GLY A 379 -15.32 13.98 4.72
CA GLY A 379 -16.25 14.78 3.90
C GLY A 379 -17.10 13.93 2.98
N ASN A 380 -16.47 13.08 2.17
CA ASN A 380 -17.18 12.16 1.27
C ASN A 380 -18.16 11.25 2.01
N LEU A 381 -17.76 10.75 3.19
CA LEU A 381 -18.62 9.91 4.02
C LEU A 381 -19.84 10.66 4.58
N VAL A 382 -19.68 11.93 4.90
CA VAL A 382 -20.75 12.80 5.44
C VAL A 382 -21.70 13.21 4.32
N LEU A 383 -21.17 13.63 3.17
CA LEU A 383 -21.96 14.01 1.99
C LEU A 383 -22.77 12.83 1.45
N ASP A 384 -22.17 11.64 1.36
CA ASP A 384 -22.85 10.41 0.95
C ASP A 384 -24.06 10.11 1.84
N ARG A 385 -23.86 10.15 3.17
CA ARG A 385 -24.95 9.94 4.14
C ARG A 385 -26.05 11.00 4.05
N ARG A 386 -25.71 12.24 3.71
CA ARG A 386 -26.63 13.39 3.73
C ARG A 386 -27.44 13.54 2.44
N TYR A 387 -26.82 13.35 1.27
CA TYR A 387 -27.42 13.66 -0.04
C TYR A 387 -27.83 12.43 -0.86
N ALA A 388 -27.27 11.24 -0.61
CA ALA A 388 -27.70 10.02 -1.31
C ALA A 388 -29.18 9.67 -1.04
N PRO A 389 -29.71 9.76 0.20
CA PRO A 389 -31.12 9.49 0.46
C PRO A 389 -32.07 10.45 -0.28
N LEU A 390 -31.71 11.73 -0.41
CA LEU A 390 -32.50 12.72 -1.13
C LEU A 390 -32.60 12.37 -2.62
N LEU A 391 -31.46 12.05 -3.26
CA LEU A 391 -31.47 11.60 -4.66
C LEU A 391 -32.33 10.35 -4.84
N LEU A 392 -32.24 9.39 -3.92
CA LEU A 392 -33.08 8.19 -3.94
C LEU A 392 -34.57 8.52 -3.83
N GLU A 393 -34.96 9.47 -2.99
CA GLU A 393 -36.35 9.91 -2.80
C GLU A 393 -36.95 10.51 -4.09
N VAL A 394 -36.22 11.40 -4.78
CA VAL A 394 -36.71 12.01 -6.04
C VAL A 394 -36.83 10.99 -7.17
N MET A 395 -36.02 9.94 -7.15
CA MET A 395 -35.92 8.96 -8.23
C MET A 395 -36.97 7.84 -8.16
N THR A 396 -37.94 7.91 -7.23
CA THR A 396 -38.96 6.89 -6.93
C THR A 396 -40.11 6.77 -7.96
N GLY A 397 -39.77 6.63 -9.24
CA GLY A 397 -40.55 5.74 -10.13
C GLY A 397 -40.11 4.29 -9.87
N ASP A 398 -41.00 3.31 -9.99
CA ASP A 398 -40.79 1.91 -9.57
C ASP A 398 -39.50 1.26 -10.11
N TRP A 399 -38.40 1.33 -9.34
CA TRP A 399 -37.09 0.73 -9.63
C TRP A 399 -36.59 -0.04 -8.40
N ASP A 400 -37.00 -1.30 -8.26
CA ASP A 400 -36.71 -2.20 -7.13
C ASP A 400 -35.21 -2.48 -6.84
N ALA A 401 -34.27 -1.79 -7.49
CA ALA A 401 -32.85 -2.15 -7.50
C ALA A 401 -31.88 -1.06 -7.00
N LEU A 402 -32.37 0.11 -6.57
CA LEU A 402 -31.53 1.19 -6.06
C LEU A 402 -30.95 0.85 -4.68
N LYS A 403 -29.62 0.70 -4.57
CA LYS A 403 -28.93 0.58 -3.27
C LYS A 403 -27.79 1.59 -3.18
N PRO A 404 -27.64 2.33 -2.06
CA PRO A 404 -26.44 3.11 -1.82
C PRO A 404 -25.23 2.17 -1.76
N THR A 405 -24.24 2.41 -2.62
CA THR A 405 -22.99 1.64 -2.66
C THR A 405 -21.83 2.53 -2.21
N ARG A 406 -21.15 2.16 -1.12
CA ARG A 406 -19.93 2.85 -0.68
C ARG A 406 -18.82 2.74 -1.72
N SER A 407 -18.14 3.86 -1.99
CA SER A 407 -16.97 3.89 -2.87
C SER A 407 -15.81 3.06 -2.30
N PRO A 408 -15.28 2.06 -3.05
CA PRO A 408 -14.06 1.34 -2.67
C PRO A 408 -12.77 2.01 -3.21
N TYR A 409 -12.88 3.08 -4.01
CA TYR A 409 -11.76 3.61 -4.79
C TYR A 409 -11.77 5.13 -4.80
N SER A 410 -10.75 5.75 -4.22
CA SER A 410 -10.09 6.89 -4.87
C SER A 410 -8.86 7.31 -4.06
N GLY A 411 -7.71 6.68 -4.33
CA GLY A 411 -6.41 7.30 -4.01
C GLY A 411 -6.14 8.60 -4.80
N ARG A 412 -7.18 9.41 -5.07
CA ARG A 412 -7.18 10.75 -5.65
C ARG A 412 -8.28 11.60 -4.99
N GLU A 413 -8.04 12.90 -4.99
CA GLU A 413 -8.75 13.99 -4.33
C GLU A 413 -10.10 14.36 -4.98
N GLN A 414 -11.27 14.05 -4.38
CA GLN A 414 -12.62 14.44 -4.91
C GLN A 414 -13.70 14.58 -3.82
N LEU A 415 -14.74 15.39 -4.10
CA LEU A 415 -15.98 15.56 -3.31
C LEU A 415 -17.19 15.12 -4.16
N ALA A 416 -17.67 13.88 -4.01
CA ALA A 416 -18.77 13.35 -4.81
C ALA A 416 -19.65 12.35 -4.06
N VAL A 417 -20.93 12.27 -4.44
CA VAL A 417 -21.92 11.30 -3.92
C VAL A 417 -22.27 10.28 -5.00
N LYS A 418 -22.21 8.99 -4.67
CA LYS A 418 -22.45 7.88 -5.59
C LYS A 418 -23.66 7.06 -5.18
N VAL A 419 -24.66 7.00 -6.05
CA VAL A 419 -25.88 6.22 -5.85
C VAL A 419 -26.00 5.16 -6.96
N GLY A 420 -26.24 3.90 -6.61
CA GLY A 420 -26.47 2.85 -7.62
C GLY A 420 -27.89 2.92 -8.16
N LEU A 421 -28.06 2.91 -9.50
CA LEU A 421 -29.37 3.03 -10.17
C LEU A 421 -30.06 1.71 -10.53
N GLY A 422 -29.63 0.61 -9.91
CA GLY A 422 -30.13 -0.72 -10.22
C GLY A 422 -29.03 -1.61 -10.76
N GLY A 423 -29.08 -2.89 -10.36
CA GLY A 423 -27.98 -3.82 -10.53
C GLY A 423 -26.78 -3.35 -9.72
N GLY A 424 -26.70 -3.78 -8.44
CA GLY A 424 -25.47 -3.58 -7.69
C GLY A 424 -24.28 -4.11 -8.49
N VAL A 425 -23.07 -3.91 -7.97
CA VAL A 425 -22.03 -4.92 -8.19
C VAL A 425 -22.51 -6.20 -7.47
N LYS A 426 -23.62 -6.78 -7.95
CA LYS A 426 -23.98 -8.15 -7.67
C LYS A 426 -22.98 -8.97 -8.44
N THR A 427 -22.61 -10.05 -7.82
CA THR A 427 -21.91 -11.23 -8.34
C THR A 427 -22.48 -11.81 -9.65
N ASP A 428 -23.44 -11.14 -10.31
CA ASP A 428 -24.35 -11.67 -11.31
C ASP A 428 -24.20 -10.95 -12.66
N GLY A 429 -23.12 -10.19 -12.89
CA GLY A 429 -22.61 -9.83 -14.22
C GLY A 429 -23.55 -9.19 -15.27
N GLY A 430 -24.70 -8.60 -14.93
CA GLY A 430 -25.67 -7.92 -15.85
C GLY A 430 -25.31 -6.47 -16.22
N ALA A 431 -26.06 -5.81 -17.13
CA ALA A 431 -25.90 -4.36 -17.38
C ALA A 431 -26.23 -3.56 -16.10
N PHE A 432 -25.66 -2.35 -15.96
CA PHE A 432 -25.77 -1.54 -14.74
C PHE A 432 -26.11 -0.08 -15.02
N ALA A 433 -26.67 0.61 -14.03
CA ALA A 433 -26.77 2.08 -14.00
C ALA A 433 -26.37 2.68 -12.65
N ARG A 434 -25.94 3.96 -12.64
CA ARG A 434 -25.53 4.72 -11.45
C ARG A 434 -25.76 6.23 -11.60
N ALA A 435 -25.85 6.93 -10.48
CA ALA A 435 -25.90 8.39 -10.38
C ALA A 435 -24.66 8.91 -9.63
N LEU A 436 -24.10 10.01 -10.11
CA LEU A 436 -22.90 10.66 -9.61
C LEU A 436 -23.16 12.15 -9.45
N LEU A 437 -23.02 12.68 -8.24
CA LEU A 437 -23.20 14.10 -7.95
C LEU A 437 -21.85 14.74 -7.64
N PHE A 438 -21.45 15.76 -8.43
CA PHE A 438 -20.15 16.44 -8.33
C PHE A 438 -20.33 17.90 -7.91
N ALA A 439 -19.50 18.37 -6.97
CA ALA A 439 -19.57 19.75 -6.46
C ALA A 439 -18.90 20.77 -7.41
N ASP A 440 -17.98 20.31 -8.24
CA ASP A 440 -17.19 21.08 -9.18
C ASP A 440 -16.93 20.28 -10.46
N ASP A 441 -16.26 20.89 -11.44
CA ASP A 441 -15.78 20.20 -12.64
C ASP A 441 -14.57 19.30 -12.29
N SER A 442 -14.86 18.17 -11.64
CA SER A 442 -13.89 17.16 -11.24
C SER A 442 -14.10 15.84 -11.98
N GLY A 443 -13.08 14.97 -11.99
CA GLY A 443 -13.05 13.86 -12.94
C GLY A 443 -12.65 12.49 -12.40
N PHE A 444 -13.45 11.46 -12.65
CA PHE A 444 -13.15 10.06 -12.30
C PHE A 444 -12.30 9.40 -13.39
N GLU A 445 -11.23 8.66 -13.05
CA GLU A 445 -10.45 7.87 -14.04
C GLU A 445 -10.00 8.65 -15.29
N TYR A 446 -9.62 9.93 -15.15
CA TYR A 446 -9.23 10.81 -16.28
C TYR A 446 -10.40 11.24 -17.21
N VAL A 447 -11.66 11.08 -16.78
CA VAL A 447 -12.87 11.67 -17.42
C VAL A 447 -13.25 12.95 -16.66
N PRO A 448 -13.30 14.15 -17.27
CA PRO A 448 -13.92 15.30 -16.61
C PRO A 448 -15.43 15.09 -16.56
N PHE A 449 -16.04 15.16 -15.37
CA PHE A 449 -17.49 15.27 -15.23
C PHE A 449 -17.85 16.72 -14.93
N PRO A 450 -18.95 17.24 -15.50
CA PRO A 450 -19.41 18.57 -15.15
C PRO A 450 -19.94 18.58 -13.70
N ALA A 451 -19.81 19.73 -13.04
CA ALA A 451 -20.53 19.98 -11.79
C ALA A 451 -22.03 19.71 -11.99
N GLY A 452 -22.67 19.06 -11.01
CA GLY A 452 -24.07 18.64 -11.12
C GLY A 452 -24.26 17.13 -11.03
N LEU A 453 -25.39 16.63 -11.53
CA LEU A 453 -25.80 15.22 -11.42
C LEU A 453 -25.61 14.52 -12.76
N THR A 454 -24.77 13.49 -12.79
CA THR A 454 -24.58 12.63 -13.96
C THR A 454 -25.16 11.25 -13.70
N LEU A 455 -26.11 10.82 -14.53
CA LEU A 455 -26.67 9.47 -14.56
C LEU A 455 -25.97 8.65 -15.65
N GLU A 456 -25.45 7.47 -15.33
CA GLU A 456 -24.69 6.64 -16.27
C GLU A 456 -25.29 5.23 -16.35
N ALA A 457 -25.38 4.66 -17.56
CA ALA A 457 -25.70 3.25 -17.80
C ALA A 457 -24.61 2.58 -18.65
N GLY A 458 -24.34 1.29 -18.43
CA GLY A 458 -23.30 0.59 -19.18
C GLY A 458 -23.19 -0.91 -18.91
N LEU A 459 -22.20 -1.53 -19.55
CA LEU A 459 -21.89 -2.96 -19.40
C LEU A 459 -20.75 -3.17 -18.39
N PRO A 460 -20.74 -4.27 -17.61
CA PRO A 460 -19.67 -4.58 -16.67
C PRO A 460 -18.29 -4.72 -17.31
N ASP A 461 -17.27 -4.34 -16.57
CA ASP A 461 -15.88 -4.56 -16.97
C ASP A 461 -15.58 -6.07 -16.90
N GLY A 462 -15.23 -6.71 -18.03
CA GLY A 462 -14.61 -8.05 -18.05
C GLY A 462 -15.33 -9.21 -18.76
N LYS A 463 -16.50 -9.03 -19.39
CA LYS A 463 -17.27 -10.12 -20.04
C LYS A 463 -16.89 -10.48 -21.49
N GLY A 464 -15.59 -10.54 -21.81
CA GLY A 464 -15.12 -10.93 -23.15
C GLY A 464 -15.61 -10.02 -24.30
N ASP A 465 -15.50 -10.46 -25.56
CA ASP A 465 -15.89 -9.67 -26.74
C ASP A 465 -17.32 -9.95 -27.24
N GLY A 466 -18.12 -10.71 -26.48
CA GLY A 466 -19.49 -11.11 -26.84
C GLY A 466 -20.42 -9.94 -27.23
N PRO A 467 -20.48 -8.83 -26.47
CA PRO A 467 -21.26 -7.66 -26.87
C PRO A 467 -20.80 -7.01 -28.18
N ARG A 468 -19.50 -7.03 -28.50
CA ARG A 468 -18.98 -6.51 -29.77
C ARG A 468 -19.34 -7.42 -30.95
N GLN A 469 -19.31 -8.72 -30.73
CA GLN A 469 -19.75 -9.71 -31.72
C GLN A 469 -21.26 -9.63 -31.97
N ALA A 470 -22.06 -9.45 -30.91
CA ALA A 470 -23.49 -9.21 -31.03
C ALA A 470 -23.80 -7.97 -31.88
N LEU A 471 -22.97 -6.92 -31.83
CA LEU A 471 -23.08 -5.73 -32.70
C LEU A 471 -22.77 -6.01 -34.18
N GLN A 472 -22.22 -7.18 -34.56
CA GLN A 472 -22.05 -7.55 -35.97
C GLN A 472 -23.38 -7.94 -36.63
N ALA A 473 -24.37 -8.35 -35.84
CA ALA A 473 -25.72 -8.60 -36.34
C ALA A 473 -26.40 -7.25 -36.64
N ALA A 474 -26.79 -7.02 -37.91
CA ALA A 474 -27.40 -5.77 -38.36
C ALA A 474 -28.59 -5.33 -37.49
N ARG A 475 -29.42 -6.28 -37.04
CA ARG A 475 -30.54 -6.01 -36.14
C ARG A 475 -30.11 -5.44 -34.79
N MET A 476 -29.07 -5.99 -34.16
CA MET A 476 -28.58 -5.51 -32.85
C MET A 476 -27.86 -4.18 -32.99
N TRP A 477 -27.12 -3.99 -34.08
CA TRP A 477 -26.52 -2.71 -34.43
C TRP A 477 -27.58 -1.60 -34.53
N ASP A 478 -28.64 -1.84 -35.30
CA ASP A 478 -29.73 -0.88 -35.48
C ASP A 478 -30.49 -0.60 -34.18
N GLU A 479 -30.75 -1.62 -33.35
CA GLU A 479 -31.40 -1.46 -32.03
C GLU A 479 -30.57 -0.58 -31.07
N VAL A 480 -29.25 -0.82 -30.98
CA VAL A 480 -28.36 -0.03 -30.11
C VAL A 480 -28.19 1.39 -30.64
N LEU A 481 -28.00 1.56 -31.95
CA LEU A 481 -27.84 2.87 -32.55
C LEU A 481 -29.12 3.71 -32.45
N ALA A 482 -30.30 3.08 -32.60
CA ALA A 482 -31.58 3.76 -32.39
C ALA A 482 -31.78 4.20 -30.93
N ALA A 483 -31.37 3.36 -29.96
CA ALA A 483 -31.44 3.72 -28.54
C ALA A 483 -30.52 4.89 -28.18
N LEU A 484 -29.30 4.92 -28.73
CA LEU A 484 -28.34 6.02 -28.52
C LEU A 484 -28.79 7.35 -29.16
N ASN A 485 -29.59 7.30 -30.24
CA ASN A 485 -30.09 8.48 -30.93
C ASN A 485 -31.56 8.80 -30.63
N ALA A 486 -32.13 8.15 -29.61
CA ALA A 486 -33.50 8.44 -29.20
C ALA A 486 -33.61 9.93 -28.78
N PRO A 487 -34.73 10.61 -29.09
CA PRO A 487 -34.88 12.03 -28.76
C PRO A 487 -34.67 12.28 -27.28
N LEU A 488 -33.73 13.16 -26.97
CA LEU A 488 -33.48 13.57 -25.59
C LEU A 488 -34.53 14.59 -25.14
N PRO A 489 -34.92 14.57 -23.85
CA PRO A 489 -35.73 15.63 -23.26
C PRO A 489 -35.06 17.00 -23.41
N VAL A 490 -35.89 18.04 -23.65
CA VAL A 490 -35.42 19.40 -23.92
C VAL A 490 -34.52 19.90 -22.78
N GLY A 491 -33.30 20.31 -23.12
CA GLY A 491 -32.33 20.89 -22.19
C GLY A 491 -31.32 19.91 -21.59
N LEU A 492 -31.45 18.60 -21.78
CA LEU A 492 -30.46 17.64 -21.31
C LEU A 492 -29.27 17.51 -22.27
N GLN A 493 -28.08 17.31 -21.70
CA GLN A 493 -26.89 16.93 -22.46
C GLN A 493 -26.60 15.45 -22.21
N ALA A 494 -26.69 14.64 -23.26
CA ALA A 494 -26.24 13.26 -23.23
C ALA A 494 -24.84 13.14 -23.79
N THR A 495 -24.06 12.28 -23.16
CA THR A 495 -22.66 12.06 -23.47
C THR A 495 -22.43 10.57 -23.63
N LEU A 496 -22.01 10.15 -24.82
CA LEU A 496 -21.57 8.77 -25.03
C LEU A 496 -20.12 8.63 -24.58
N THR A 497 -19.86 7.72 -23.65
CA THR A 497 -18.50 7.43 -23.16
C THR A 497 -18.03 6.09 -23.70
N LEU A 498 -17.33 6.14 -24.83
CA LEU A 498 -16.58 5.02 -25.40
C LEU A 498 -15.10 5.31 -25.20
N ASN A 499 -14.37 4.41 -24.54
CA ASN A 499 -12.96 4.64 -24.29
C ASN A 499 -12.13 4.21 -25.52
N THR A 500 -11.26 5.10 -25.98
CA THR A 500 -10.18 4.82 -26.94
C THR A 500 -8.83 4.96 -26.25
N ALA A 501 -7.99 3.94 -26.32
CA ALA A 501 -6.68 3.95 -25.68
C ALA A 501 -5.81 5.14 -26.15
N PHE A 502 -5.29 5.87 -25.15
CA PHE A 502 -4.33 6.98 -25.27
C PHE A 502 -4.88 8.35 -25.70
N GLY A 503 -6.14 8.66 -25.41
CA GLY A 503 -6.67 10.04 -25.43
C GLY A 503 -7.57 10.34 -24.22
N PRO A 504 -7.84 11.62 -23.89
CA PRO A 504 -8.85 11.96 -22.88
C PRO A 504 -10.23 11.45 -23.33
N LEU A 505 -11.02 10.95 -22.38
CA LEU A 505 -12.39 10.52 -22.65
C LEU A 505 -13.18 11.70 -23.22
N SER A 506 -13.70 11.53 -24.44
CA SER A 506 -14.48 12.57 -25.13
C SER A 506 -15.95 12.34 -24.84
N LEU A 507 -16.59 13.31 -24.20
CA LEU A 507 -18.04 13.32 -24.04
C LEU A 507 -18.68 13.69 -25.38
N LEU A 508 -19.18 12.69 -26.11
CA LEU A 508 -19.79 12.92 -27.41
C LEU A 508 -21.27 13.30 -27.24
N PRO A 509 -21.70 14.49 -27.70
CA PRO A 509 -23.11 14.88 -27.61
C PRO A 509 -23.97 13.92 -28.43
N LEU A 510 -24.92 13.25 -27.79
CA LEU A 510 -25.94 12.47 -28.50
C LEU A 510 -27.18 13.34 -28.76
N GLY A 511 -27.87 13.09 -29.89
CA GLY A 511 -29.12 13.78 -30.21
C GLY A 511 -29.44 13.82 -31.72
N PRO A 512 -30.62 14.37 -32.10
CA PRO A 512 -31.02 14.47 -33.50
C PRO A 512 -29.97 15.23 -34.34
N GLY A 513 -29.49 14.63 -35.42
CA GLY A 513 -28.43 15.18 -36.29
C GLY A 513 -27.01 14.71 -35.97
N GLN A 514 -26.79 13.94 -34.90
CA GLN A 514 -25.49 13.37 -34.51
C GLN A 514 -25.37 11.86 -34.81
N GLU A 515 -26.29 11.31 -35.60
CA GLU A 515 -26.40 9.87 -35.86
C GLU A 515 -25.14 9.31 -36.53
N LYS A 516 -24.49 10.12 -37.38
CA LYS A 516 -23.24 9.73 -38.06
C LYS A 516 -22.06 9.61 -37.10
N GLU A 517 -21.99 10.47 -36.09
CA GLU A 517 -20.91 10.47 -35.10
C GLU A 517 -21.10 9.30 -34.11
N ALA A 518 -22.33 9.11 -33.62
CA ALA A 518 -22.71 7.97 -32.79
C ALA A 518 -22.45 6.63 -33.50
N ALA A 519 -22.85 6.50 -34.78
CA ALA A 519 -22.59 5.31 -35.60
C ALA A 519 -21.08 5.08 -35.83
N GLY A 520 -20.32 6.15 -36.07
CA GLY A 520 -18.86 6.06 -36.25
C GLY A 520 -18.17 5.50 -35.02
N GLN A 521 -18.58 5.95 -33.83
CA GLN A 521 -17.97 5.61 -32.55
C GLN A 521 -18.42 4.23 -32.06
N LEU A 522 -19.72 3.91 -32.16
CA LEU A 522 -20.21 2.55 -31.94
C LEU A 522 -19.54 1.56 -32.91
N GLY A 523 -19.21 1.98 -34.12
CA GLY A 523 -18.48 1.20 -35.11
C GLY A 523 -17.02 0.96 -34.77
N GLN A 524 -16.36 1.90 -34.09
CA GLN A 524 -15.01 1.69 -33.55
C GLN A 524 -15.04 0.69 -32.40
N TYR A 525 -16.03 0.81 -31.50
CA TYR A 525 -16.26 -0.15 -30.42
C TYR A 525 -16.55 -1.57 -30.93
N ALA A 526 -17.45 -1.72 -31.91
CA ALA A 526 -17.80 -3.01 -32.51
C ALA A 526 -16.62 -3.66 -33.24
N ARG A 527 -15.74 -2.86 -33.85
CA ARG A 527 -14.51 -3.33 -34.54
C ARG A 527 -13.30 -3.47 -33.61
N GLY A 528 -13.43 -3.18 -32.31
CA GLY A 528 -12.35 -3.29 -31.33
C GLY A 528 -11.20 -2.29 -31.52
N GLN A 529 -11.39 -1.23 -32.33
CA GLN A 529 -10.37 -0.20 -32.56
C GLN A 529 -10.22 0.66 -31.30
N GLY A 530 -9.05 0.66 -30.65
CA GLY A 530 -8.79 1.47 -29.44
C GLY A 530 -8.88 0.75 -28.09
N LEU A 531 -8.79 -0.59 -28.05
CA LEU A 531 -8.52 -1.43 -26.86
C LEU A 531 -9.54 -1.42 -25.68
N SER A 532 -10.56 -0.55 -25.63
CA SER A 532 -11.48 -0.54 -24.47
C SER A 532 -12.71 -1.41 -24.62
N ARG A 533 -12.90 -2.35 -23.68
CA ARG A 533 -14.11 -3.20 -23.57
C ARG A 533 -15.28 -2.52 -22.85
N ARG A 534 -15.13 -1.25 -22.47
CA ARG A 534 -16.14 -0.49 -21.72
C ARG A 534 -17.11 0.22 -22.67
N LEU A 535 -18.40 -0.01 -22.46
CA LEU A 535 -19.50 0.70 -23.13
C LEU A 535 -20.34 1.38 -22.04
N ARG A 536 -20.32 2.71 -21.98
CA ARG A 536 -21.06 3.52 -20.99
C ARG A 536 -21.68 4.75 -21.64
N VAL A 537 -22.85 5.16 -21.17
CA VAL A 537 -23.58 6.35 -21.63
C VAL A 537 -23.95 7.17 -20.40
N GLY A 538 -23.59 8.45 -20.39
CA GLY A 538 -23.85 9.39 -19.31
C GLY A 538 -24.81 10.51 -19.72
N LEU A 539 -25.76 10.87 -18.86
CA LEU A 539 -26.67 12.01 -18.98
C LEU A 539 -26.42 12.96 -17.82
N SER A 540 -26.09 14.21 -18.11
CA SER A 540 -25.74 15.20 -17.07
C SER A 540 -26.81 16.29 -16.94
N LEU A 541 -27.21 16.57 -15.70
CA LEU A 541 -28.02 17.70 -15.29
C LEU A 541 -27.09 18.75 -14.65
N SER A 542 -27.12 19.96 -15.19
CA SER A 542 -26.32 21.08 -14.68
C SER A 542 -26.83 21.59 -13.32
N PRO A 543 -26.01 22.36 -12.57
CA PRO A 543 -26.42 22.97 -11.30
C PRO A 543 -27.73 23.76 -11.42
N ALA A 544 -27.87 24.56 -12.49
CA ALA A 544 -29.06 25.35 -12.74
C ALA A 544 -30.31 24.50 -12.99
N GLN A 545 -30.17 23.31 -13.56
CA GLN A 545 -31.29 22.40 -13.78
C GLN A 545 -31.70 21.67 -12.50
N LEU A 546 -30.73 21.30 -11.66
CA LEU A 546 -30.98 20.71 -10.34
C LEU A 546 -31.77 21.65 -9.43
N GLU A 547 -31.45 22.94 -9.47
CA GLU A 547 -32.12 23.99 -8.69
C GLU A 547 -33.35 24.59 -9.41
N SER A 548 -33.78 24.02 -10.52
CA SER A 548 -34.97 24.49 -11.25
C SER A 548 -36.24 23.76 -10.82
N ASN A 549 -37.38 24.43 -10.90
CA ASN A 549 -38.70 23.83 -10.63
C ASN A 549 -39.06 22.68 -11.60
N ASN A 550 -38.35 22.56 -12.72
CA ASN A 550 -38.53 21.49 -13.71
C ASN A 550 -37.63 20.28 -13.42
N PHE A 551 -36.84 20.29 -12.34
CA PHE A 551 -35.92 19.22 -11.98
C PHE A 551 -36.58 17.83 -11.93
N PRO A 552 -37.74 17.61 -11.27
CA PRO A 552 -38.37 16.29 -11.23
C PRO A 552 -38.79 15.77 -12.61
N GLU A 553 -39.29 16.65 -13.49
CA GLU A 553 -39.66 16.29 -14.86
C GLU A 553 -38.43 15.95 -15.71
N LEU A 554 -37.36 16.75 -15.61
CA LEU A 554 -36.09 16.49 -16.29
C LEU A 554 -35.44 15.18 -15.82
N LEU A 555 -35.47 14.91 -14.51
CA LEU A 555 -34.95 13.69 -13.92
C LEU A 555 -35.76 12.46 -14.36
N GLY A 556 -37.09 12.53 -14.32
CA GLY A 556 -37.97 11.46 -14.79
C GLY A 556 -37.78 11.15 -16.27
N ALA A 557 -37.58 12.18 -17.08
CA ALA A 557 -37.31 12.02 -18.51
C ALA A 557 -35.91 11.43 -18.78
N ALA A 558 -34.89 11.84 -18.01
CA ALA A 558 -33.55 11.25 -18.08
C ALA A 558 -33.53 9.77 -17.66
N LEU A 559 -34.28 9.41 -16.61
CA LEU A 559 -34.42 8.03 -16.15
C LEU A 559 -35.16 7.15 -17.16
N SER A 560 -36.21 7.68 -17.78
CA SER A 560 -36.97 6.97 -18.83
C SER A 560 -36.07 6.63 -20.03
N TYR A 561 -35.17 7.54 -20.41
CA TYR A 561 -34.17 7.27 -21.45
C TYR A 561 -33.19 6.17 -21.02
N LEU A 562 -32.69 6.22 -19.79
CA LEU A 562 -31.75 5.21 -19.30
C LEU A 562 -32.36 3.81 -19.19
N ASP A 563 -33.62 3.70 -18.77
CA ASP A 563 -34.28 2.40 -18.72
C ASP A 563 -34.45 1.78 -20.12
N ALA A 564 -34.89 2.57 -21.10
CA ALA A 564 -34.97 2.13 -22.48
C ALA A 564 -33.60 1.66 -23.00
N LEU A 565 -32.52 2.39 -22.67
CA LEU A 565 -31.15 2.03 -23.02
C LEU A 565 -30.67 0.75 -22.31
N LEU A 566 -30.91 0.62 -21.01
CA LEU A 566 -30.58 -0.58 -20.23
C LEU A 566 -31.24 -1.82 -20.82
N GLY A 567 -32.52 -1.73 -21.20
CA GLY A 567 -33.23 -2.82 -21.86
C GLY A 567 -32.58 -3.26 -23.16
N VAL A 568 -31.97 -2.34 -23.93
CA VAL A 568 -31.23 -2.67 -25.16
C VAL A 568 -29.86 -3.27 -24.83
N LEU A 569 -29.14 -2.71 -23.84
CA LEU A 569 -27.83 -3.20 -23.39
C LEU A 569 -27.91 -4.63 -22.81
N ASP A 570 -28.97 -4.96 -22.07
CA ASP A 570 -29.23 -6.31 -21.56
C ASP A 570 -29.54 -7.32 -22.67
N ARG A 571 -30.20 -6.89 -23.75
CA ARG A 571 -30.40 -7.75 -24.93
C ARG A 571 -29.08 -7.96 -25.67
N LEU A 572 -28.28 -6.91 -25.82
CA LEU A 572 -26.96 -6.98 -26.44
C LEU A 572 -26.05 -7.97 -25.71
N MET A 573 -26.01 -7.90 -24.38
CA MET A 573 -25.24 -8.84 -23.56
C MET A 573 -25.75 -10.28 -23.70
N ARG A 574 -27.06 -10.53 -23.55
CA ARG A 574 -27.63 -11.88 -23.66
C ARG A 574 -27.40 -12.49 -25.04
N HIS A 575 -27.50 -11.69 -26.11
CA HIS A 575 -27.20 -12.14 -27.45
C HIS A 575 -25.72 -12.53 -27.60
N GLY A 576 -24.80 -11.73 -27.03
CA GLY A 576 -23.38 -12.07 -26.97
C GLY A 576 -23.09 -13.36 -26.19
N GLU A 577 -23.78 -13.59 -25.07
CA GLU A 577 -23.66 -14.83 -24.27
C GLU A 577 -24.21 -16.06 -25.01
N GLN A 578 -25.29 -15.91 -25.78
CA GLN A 578 -25.85 -16.98 -26.62
C GLN A 578 -24.92 -17.36 -27.77
N LEU A 579 -24.34 -16.37 -28.46
CA LEU A 579 -23.33 -16.59 -29.49
C LEU A 579 -22.08 -17.28 -28.91
N ALA A 580 -21.68 -16.90 -27.68
CA ALA A 580 -20.62 -17.55 -26.94
C ALA A 580 -20.91 -19.02 -26.62
N ALA A 581 -22.13 -19.32 -26.16
CA ALA A 581 -22.55 -20.68 -25.81
C ALA A 581 -22.76 -21.59 -27.04
N ALA A 582 -23.13 -21.03 -28.19
CA ALA A 582 -23.35 -21.78 -29.43
C ALA A 582 -22.05 -22.18 -30.14
N GLY A 583 -20.88 -21.71 -29.68
CA GLY A 583 -19.60 -21.94 -30.36
C GLY A 583 -19.47 -21.20 -31.70
N GLU A 584 -20.41 -20.30 -32.02
CA GLU A 584 -20.41 -19.42 -33.20
C GLU A 584 -19.53 -18.18 -33.00
N VAL A 585 -18.66 -18.20 -31.99
CA VAL A 585 -17.67 -17.16 -31.71
C VAL A 585 -16.61 -17.22 -32.81
N GLY A 586 -16.86 -16.53 -33.92
CA GLY A 586 -15.80 -16.07 -34.81
C GLY A 586 -14.75 -15.37 -33.95
N GLY A 587 -13.47 -15.70 -34.18
CA GLY A 587 -12.33 -15.40 -33.32
C GLY A 587 -12.38 -14.03 -32.62
N VAL A 588 -11.78 -13.98 -31.43
CA VAL A 588 -11.52 -12.75 -30.67
C VAL A 588 -11.12 -11.66 -31.65
N ILE A 589 -11.85 -10.54 -31.67
CA ILE A 589 -11.54 -9.42 -32.57
C ILE A 589 -10.12 -8.97 -32.22
N GLU A 590 -9.16 -9.31 -33.08
CA GLU A 590 -7.75 -8.99 -32.91
C GLU A 590 -7.56 -7.48 -32.86
N VAL A 591 -7.00 -6.98 -31.77
CA VAL A 591 -6.74 -5.55 -31.61
C VAL A 591 -5.34 -5.23 -32.16
N PRO A 592 -5.18 -4.29 -33.09
CA PRO A 592 -3.87 -3.88 -33.57
C PRO A 592 -3.02 -3.35 -32.40
N GLY A 593 -1.87 -3.98 -32.14
CA GLY A 593 -1.03 -3.72 -30.96
C GLY A 593 -1.21 -4.71 -29.80
N THR A 594 -2.14 -5.67 -29.92
CA THR A 594 -2.22 -6.86 -29.03
C THR A 594 -1.50 -8.09 -29.57
N HIS A 595 -0.74 -7.95 -30.65
CA HIS A 595 0.39 -8.85 -30.86
C HIS A 595 1.49 -8.53 -29.83
N VAL A 596 1.35 -9.09 -28.63
CA VAL A 596 2.43 -9.98 -28.18
C VAL A 596 2.48 -11.04 -29.27
N SER A 597 3.58 -11.13 -30.02
CA SER A 597 3.78 -12.10 -31.10
C SER A 597 2.89 -13.32 -30.95
N GLU A 598 1.91 -13.49 -31.84
CA GLU A 598 1.37 -14.81 -32.14
C GLU A 598 2.42 -15.56 -32.97
N VAL A 599 3.53 -15.87 -32.31
CA VAL A 599 4.00 -17.23 -32.33
C VAL A 599 3.61 -17.70 -30.95
N PRO A 600 2.70 -18.68 -30.74
CA PRO A 600 2.56 -19.27 -29.42
C PRO A 600 3.98 -19.65 -29.00
N PRO A 601 4.58 -18.99 -27.99
CA PRO A 601 5.89 -19.40 -27.55
C PRO A 601 5.62 -20.76 -26.95
N ALA A 602 6.05 -21.83 -27.64
CA ALA A 602 5.77 -23.23 -27.36
C ALA A 602 5.20 -23.40 -25.96
N ALA A 603 3.86 -23.56 -25.85
CA ALA A 603 3.15 -23.45 -24.58
C ALA A 603 3.95 -24.15 -23.50
N PHE A 604 4.50 -23.40 -22.54
CA PHE A 604 5.30 -24.00 -21.49
C PHE A 604 4.41 -24.98 -20.76
N VAL A 605 4.73 -26.27 -20.88
CA VAL A 605 4.05 -27.30 -20.15
C VAL A 605 4.77 -27.42 -18.81
N PRO A 606 4.09 -27.15 -17.68
CA PRO A 606 4.67 -27.37 -16.37
C PRO A 606 5.18 -28.82 -16.24
N VAL A 607 6.27 -29.01 -15.50
CA VAL A 607 6.86 -30.34 -15.29
C VAL A 607 5.79 -31.23 -14.64
N PRO A 608 5.37 -32.34 -15.28
CA PRO A 608 4.29 -33.18 -14.75
C PRO A 608 4.61 -33.67 -13.34
N GLY A 609 3.64 -33.54 -12.42
CA GLY A 609 3.78 -33.97 -11.03
C GLY A 609 4.58 -33.03 -10.11
N VAL A 610 5.15 -31.94 -10.64
CA VAL A 610 5.84 -30.92 -9.85
C VAL A 610 4.94 -29.68 -9.67
N PRO A 611 4.55 -29.33 -8.43
CA PRO A 611 3.73 -28.14 -8.19
C PRO A 611 4.46 -26.84 -8.53
N LEU A 612 3.75 -25.88 -9.12
CA LEU A 612 4.29 -24.54 -9.41
C LEU A 612 4.61 -23.74 -8.15
N ASN A 613 3.88 -23.97 -7.06
CA ASN A 613 4.17 -23.40 -5.75
C ASN A 613 4.18 -24.51 -4.70
N GLN A 614 5.26 -24.64 -3.95
CA GLN A 614 5.37 -25.61 -2.87
C GLN A 614 6.07 -25.04 -1.64
N ILE A 615 5.73 -25.57 -0.46
CA ILE A 615 6.37 -25.22 0.81
C ILE A 615 6.89 -26.52 1.45
N LEU A 616 8.22 -26.58 1.64
CA LEU A 616 8.87 -27.59 2.46
C LEU A 616 8.78 -27.17 3.92
N TYR A 617 8.05 -27.93 4.74
CA TYR A 617 7.84 -27.56 6.14
C TYR A 617 8.26 -28.65 7.11
N GLY A 618 8.65 -28.25 8.31
CA GLY A 618 8.92 -29.18 9.39
C GLY A 618 9.88 -28.60 10.44
N PRO A 619 10.26 -29.42 11.43
CA PRO A 619 11.15 -29.02 12.52
C PRO A 619 12.55 -28.61 12.04
N PRO A 620 13.32 -27.83 12.82
CA PRO A 620 14.67 -27.41 12.44
C PRO A 620 15.62 -28.61 12.34
N GLY A 621 16.61 -28.50 11.44
CA GLY A 621 17.64 -29.54 11.27
C GLY A 621 17.18 -30.80 10.51
N THR A 622 15.99 -30.82 9.90
CA THR A 622 15.50 -31.98 9.11
C THR A 622 15.96 -31.99 7.66
N GLY A 623 16.80 -31.02 7.26
CA GLY A 623 17.33 -30.95 5.89
C GLY A 623 16.40 -30.30 4.87
N LYS A 624 15.51 -29.38 5.27
CA LYS A 624 14.66 -28.62 4.33
C LYS A 624 15.50 -27.92 3.25
N THR A 625 16.49 -27.12 3.63
CA THR A 625 17.43 -26.45 2.70
C THR A 625 18.25 -27.46 1.89
N TYR A 626 18.52 -28.64 2.45
CA TYR A 626 19.17 -29.72 1.72
C TYR A 626 18.26 -30.26 0.60
N ARG A 627 16.96 -30.45 0.87
CA ARG A 627 15.95 -30.91 -0.10
C ARG A 627 15.58 -29.87 -1.14
N VAL A 628 15.69 -28.57 -0.83
CA VAL A 628 15.46 -27.49 -1.82
C VAL A 628 16.30 -27.69 -3.08
N VAL A 629 17.53 -28.20 -2.96
CA VAL A 629 18.37 -28.48 -4.12
C VAL A 629 17.74 -29.53 -5.03
N ASP A 630 17.29 -30.65 -4.47
CA ASP A 630 16.72 -31.75 -5.24
C ASP A 630 15.36 -31.32 -5.85
N GLU A 631 14.56 -30.53 -5.13
CA GLU A 631 13.30 -29.95 -5.63
C GLU A 631 13.54 -28.95 -6.77
N ALA A 632 14.56 -28.09 -6.68
CA ALA A 632 14.92 -27.17 -7.77
C ALA A 632 15.42 -27.94 -9.01
N LEU A 633 16.22 -28.99 -8.82
CA LEU A 633 16.66 -29.85 -9.93
C LEU A 633 15.52 -30.67 -10.53
N SER A 634 14.49 -31.04 -9.77
CA SER A 634 13.31 -31.72 -10.33
C SER A 634 12.59 -30.87 -11.38
N VAL A 635 12.74 -29.54 -11.29
CA VAL A 635 12.21 -28.55 -12.25
C VAL A 635 13.21 -28.29 -13.37
N LEU A 636 14.46 -28.01 -13.03
CA LEU A 636 15.46 -27.47 -13.97
C LEU A 636 16.27 -28.54 -14.70
N ASP A 637 16.49 -29.70 -14.06
CA ASP A 637 17.32 -30.78 -14.61
C ASP A 637 16.92 -32.18 -14.04
N PRO A 638 15.69 -32.66 -14.32
CA PRO A 638 15.17 -33.90 -13.74
C PRO A 638 15.97 -35.14 -14.17
N ALA A 639 16.57 -35.11 -15.36
CA ALA A 639 17.44 -36.18 -15.86
C ALA A 639 18.73 -36.29 -15.03
N PHE A 640 19.37 -35.15 -14.71
CA PHE A 640 20.56 -35.14 -13.86
C PHE A 640 20.26 -35.61 -12.43
N LEU A 641 19.11 -35.21 -11.87
CA LEU A 641 18.63 -35.67 -10.58
C LEU A 641 18.46 -37.21 -10.55
N ALA A 642 17.83 -37.78 -11.58
CA ALA A 642 17.63 -39.23 -11.68
C ALA A 642 18.95 -40.01 -11.87
N ALA A 643 19.92 -39.44 -12.59
CA ALA A 643 21.22 -40.07 -12.84
C ALA A 643 22.14 -40.10 -11.62
N HIS A 644 21.90 -39.24 -10.63
CA HIS A 644 22.71 -39.14 -9.42
C HIS A 644 21.84 -39.38 -8.18
N PRO A 645 21.34 -40.60 -7.92
CA PRO A 645 20.51 -40.89 -6.76
C PRO A 645 21.34 -40.97 -5.46
N GLY A 646 20.64 -41.02 -4.33
CA GLY A 646 21.26 -41.30 -3.02
C GLY A 646 22.19 -40.19 -2.49
N SER A 647 22.98 -40.52 -1.47
CA SER A 647 23.91 -39.61 -0.79
C SER A 647 25.18 -39.35 -1.59
N GLU A 648 25.68 -40.34 -2.34
CA GLU A 648 26.91 -40.23 -3.16
C GLU A 648 26.76 -39.22 -4.29
N GLY A 649 25.57 -39.15 -4.90
CA GLY A 649 25.25 -38.17 -5.94
C GLY A 649 25.12 -36.72 -5.45
N ARG A 650 25.09 -36.48 -4.13
CA ARG A 650 24.73 -35.18 -3.56
C ARG A 650 25.66 -34.04 -3.97
N ALA A 651 26.97 -34.29 -3.94
CA ALA A 651 27.96 -33.28 -4.27
C ALA A 651 27.79 -32.81 -5.72
N ALA A 652 27.56 -33.76 -6.64
CA ALA A 652 27.26 -33.48 -8.03
C ALA A 652 25.96 -32.67 -8.18
N ARG A 653 24.89 -33.05 -7.47
CA ARG A 653 23.62 -32.29 -7.46
C ARG A 653 23.79 -30.87 -6.92
N LYS A 654 24.60 -30.68 -5.86
CA LYS A 654 24.89 -29.33 -5.32
C LYS A 654 25.67 -28.48 -6.33
N SER A 655 26.70 -29.06 -6.96
CA SER A 655 27.47 -28.37 -8.00
C SER A 655 26.56 -27.94 -9.16
N ARG A 656 25.69 -28.85 -9.62
CA ARG A 656 24.74 -28.56 -10.70
C ARG A 656 23.75 -27.44 -10.31
N TYR A 657 23.26 -27.47 -9.08
CA TYR A 657 22.43 -26.39 -8.54
C TYR A 657 23.16 -25.05 -8.51
N ASP A 658 24.43 -25.02 -8.08
CA ASP A 658 25.23 -23.79 -8.01
C ASP A 658 25.51 -23.22 -9.40
N GLU A 659 25.77 -24.09 -10.38
CA GLU A 659 25.89 -23.70 -11.79
C GLU A 659 24.60 -23.04 -12.31
N LEU A 660 23.44 -23.63 -12.05
CA LEU A 660 22.14 -23.10 -12.49
C LEU A 660 21.79 -21.78 -11.78
N ALA A 661 22.14 -21.65 -10.51
CA ALA A 661 22.01 -20.40 -9.76
C ALA A 661 22.93 -19.31 -10.33
N ALA A 662 24.18 -19.63 -10.64
CA ALA A 662 25.12 -18.69 -11.27
C ALA A 662 24.69 -18.27 -12.69
N GLN A 663 23.96 -19.12 -13.40
CA GLN A 663 23.33 -18.81 -14.69
C GLN A 663 22.05 -17.98 -14.55
N GLY A 664 21.62 -17.65 -13.32
CA GLY A 664 20.43 -16.85 -13.07
C GLY A 664 19.11 -17.60 -13.28
N GLN A 665 19.09 -18.94 -13.25
CA GLN A 665 17.86 -19.75 -13.32
C GLN A 665 17.24 -20.03 -11.93
N ILE A 666 17.93 -19.63 -10.87
CA ILE A 666 17.49 -19.77 -9.48
C ILE A 666 17.68 -18.44 -8.77
N SER A 667 16.63 -17.93 -8.16
CA SER A 667 16.66 -16.77 -7.26
C SER A 667 16.44 -17.24 -5.83
N PHE A 668 17.14 -16.65 -4.87
CA PHE A 668 17.04 -17.02 -3.46
C PHE A 668 16.81 -15.78 -2.60
N VAL A 669 15.85 -15.86 -1.68
CA VAL A 669 15.56 -14.82 -0.69
C VAL A 669 15.16 -15.45 0.64
N THR A 670 15.51 -14.80 1.75
CA THR A 670 15.11 -15.22 3.09
C THR A 670 14.21 -14.17 3.72
N PHE A 671 13.05 -14.57 4.25
CA PHE A 671 12.14 -13.64 4.93
C PHE A 671 12.54 -13.41 6.39
N HIS A 672 12.36 -12.17 6.85
CA HIS A 672 12.51 -11.76 8.24
C HIS A 672 11.35 -10.82 8.62
N GLN A 673 11.17 -10.54 9.92
CA GLN A 673 10.00 -9.82 10.44
C GLN A 673 9.81 -8.41 9.86
N SER A 674 10.92 -7.73 9.51
CA SER A 674 10.90 -6.41 8.86
C SER A 674 10.83 -6.45 7.34
N PHE A 675 10.86 -7.64 6.71
CA PHE A 675 10.83 -7.77 5.25
C PHE A 675 9.46 -7.35 4.71
N GLY A 676 9.45 -6.42 3.77
CA GLY A 676 8.24 -5.73 3.31
C GLY A 676 7.90 -5.97 1.85
N TYR A 677 6.81 -5.32 1.42
CA TYR A 677 6.43 -5.25 0.01
C TYR A 677 7.55 -4.58 -0.81
N GLU A 678 8.17 -3.56 -0.23
CA GLU A 678 9.19 -2.71 -0.82
C GLU A 678 10.49 -3.44 -1.17
N ASP A 679 10.78 -4.54 -0.49
CA ASP A 679 11.96 -5.37 -0.75
C ASP A 679 11.69 -6.54 -1.69
N PHE A 680 10.45 -7.02 -1.69
CA PHE A 680 10.07 -8.22 -2.41
C PHE A 680 9.47 -7.95 -3.78
N ILE A 681 8.60 -6.94 -3.90
CA ILE A 681 7.89 -6.59 -5.12
C ILE A 681 8.52 -5.35 -5.76
N GLU A 682 8.39 -4.17 -5.16
CA GLU A 682 9.00 -2.93 -5.64
C GLU A 682 9.02 -1.88 -4.52
N GLY A 683 10.10 -1.10 -4.43
CA GLY A 683 10.28 -0.14 -3.34
C GLY A 683 11.15 1.04 -3.70
N ILE A 684 10.90 2.18 -3.05
CA ILE A 684 11.69 3.39 -3.21
C ILE A 684 12.89 3.32 -2.26
N LYS A 685 14.10 3.16 -2.81
CA LYS A 685 15.33 3.00 -2.03
C LYS A 685 16.23 4.24 -2.13
N PRO A 686 16.84 4.67 -1.03
CA PRO A 686 17.83 5.74 -1.06
C PRO A 686 19.10 5.27 -1.75
N VAL A 687 19.56 6.03 -2.75
CA VAL A 687 20.82 5.80 -3.46
C VAL A 687 21.68 7.05 -3.30
N MET A 688 22.90 6.84 -2.80
CA MET A 688 23.90 7.90 -2.71
C MET A 688 24.60 8.03 -4.05
N SER A 689 24.45 9.18 -4.70
CA SER A 689 25.15 9.51 -5.94
C SER A 689 25.88 10.83 -5.76
N GLY A 690 27.22 10.81 -5.88
CA GLY A 690 28.05 12.01 -5.74
C GLY A 690 27.97 12.71 -4.37
N GLY A 691 27.64 11.98 -3.29
CA GLY A 691 27.48 12.55 -1.95
C GLY A 691 26.11 13.14 -1.65
N SER A 692 25.16 13.10 -2.60
CA SER A 692 23.76 13.49 -2.41
C SER A 692 22.84 12.27 -2.32
N LEU A 693 21.84 12.35 -1.43
CA LEU A 693 20.83 11.32 -1.21
C LEU A 693 19.69 11.47 -2.24
N SER A 694 19.48 10.46 -3.08
CA SER A 694 18.37 10.38 -4.03
C SER A 694 17.49 9.16 -3.73
N TYR A 695 16.23 9.18 -4.14
CA TYR A 695 15.30 8.06 -3.93
C TYR A 695 14.89 7.47 -5.27
N VAL A 696 15.15 6.17 -5.48
CA VAL A 696 14.91 5.47 -6.75
C VAL A 696 13.98 4.29 -6.53
N LEU A 697 12.99 4.14 -7.40
CA LEU A 697 12.14 2.95 -7.42
C LEU A 697 12.93 1.77 -7.98
N GLN A 698 13.03 0.69 -7.21
CA GLN A 698 13.74 -0.53 -7.57
C GLN A 698 12.79 -1.73 -7.55
N ASP A 699 13.02 -2.66 -8.48
CA ASP A 699 12.34 -3.94 -8.52
C ASP A 699 12.85 -4.81 -7.35
N GLY A 700 11.92 -5.49 -6.70
CA GLY A 700 12.24 -6.50 -5.69
C GLY A 700 12.48 -7.88 -6.31
N VAL A 701 12.96 -8.80 -5.49
CA VAL A 701 13.40 -10.14 -5.92
C VAL A 701 12.33 -10.93 -6.67
N PHE A 702 11.05 -10.73 -6.35
CA PHE A 702 9.95 -11.40 -7.05
C PHE A 702 9.82 -10.93 -8.51
N LEU A 703 9.90 -9.63 -8.75
CA LEU A 703 9.81 -9.07 -10.11
C LEU A 703 11.02 -9.45 -10.96
N GLU A 704 12.20 -9.53 -10.35
CA GLU A 704 13.40 -10.04 -11.00
C GLU A 704 13.23 -11.52 -11.40
N ALA A 705 12.67 -12.35 -10.52
CA ALA A 705 12.38 -13.76 -10.81
C ALA A 705 11.30 -13.94 -11.89
N VAL A 706 10.25 -13.11 -11.90
CA VAL A 706 9.23 -13.08 -12.96
C VAL A 706 9.87 -12.77 -14.32
N ARG A 707 10.77 -11.78 -14.37
CA ARG A 707 11.52 -11.43 -15.59
C ARG A 707 12.43 -12.57 -16.04
N ALA A 708 13.16 -13.19 -15.11
CA ALA A 708 14.04 -14.32 -15.41
C ALA A 708 13.28 -15.55 -15.94
N ALA A 709 12.04 -15.76 -15.48
CA ALA A 709 11.13 -16.79 -16.00
C ALA A 709 10.56 -16.48 -17.40
N GLY A 710 10.88 -15.32 -18.00
CA GLY A 710 10.32 -14.88 -19.28
C GLY A 710 8.94 -14.23 -19.18
N GLY A 711 8.59 -13.68 -18.00
CA GLY A 711 7.38 -12.88 -17.82
C GLY A 711 7.47 -11.53 -18.51
N ASP A 712 6.35 -11.06 -19.07
CA ASP A 712 6.25 -9.75 -19.71
C ASP A 712 6.15 -8.65 -18.66
N LEU A 713 7.31 -8.07 -18.32
CA LEU A 713 7.45 -6.99 -17.36
C LEU A 713 8.34 -5.89 -17.96
N ALA A 714 7.75 -4.74 -18.29
CA ALA A 714 8.49 -3.56 -18.72
C ALA A 714 9.58 -3.21 -17.68
N ALA A 715 10.81 -2.95 -18.13
CA ALA A 715 11.89 -2.55 -17.24
C ALA A 715 11.48 -1.29 -16.46
N ALA A 716 11.73 -1.25 -15.15
CA ALA A 716 11.62 0.00 -14.39
C ALA A 716 12.63 0.98 -15.00
N SER A 717 12.18 2.13 -15.50
CA SER A 717 13.05 3.18 -16.03
C SER A 717 14.10 3.56 -14.97
N PRO A 718 15.41 3.40 -15.23
CA PRO A 718 16.44 3.67 -14.25
C PRO A 718 16.90 5.14 -14.35
N ALA A 719 16.66 5.92 -13.30
CA ALA A 719 17.66 6.89 -12.88
C ALA A 719 18.76 6.11 -12.14
N ALA A 720 19.84 5.78 -12.89
CA ALA A 720 21.17 5.31 -12.47
C ALA A 720 21.33 3.92 -11.79
N GLN A 721 21.95 2.97 -12.52
CA GLN A 721 22.58 1.73 -12.01
C GLN A 721 24.10 1.88 -11.87
N ALA A 722 24.67 1.15 -10.91
CA ALA A 722 25.89 0.32 -11.04
C ALA A 722 25.76 -0.81 -9.99
N VAL A 723 25.89 -2.12 -10.25
CA VAL A 723 26.87 -2.90 -11.04
C VAL A 723 26.25 -4.22 -11.59
N SER A 724 26.68 -4.67 -12.78
CA SER A 724 26.17 -5.72 -13.72
C SER A 724 26.48 -7.21 -13.38
N PRO A 725 26.02 -8.29 -14.11
CA PRO A 725 26.25 -8.61 -15.58
C PRO A 725 25.14 -9.46 -16.29
N PRO A 726 25.35 -10.05 -17.50
CA PRO A 726 25.60 -9.49 -18.83
C PRO A 726 24.30 -9.34 -19.67
N THR A 727 24.23 -8.31 -20.52
CA THR A 727 23.06 -7.98 -21.37
C THR A 727 23.27 -8.51 -22.80
N PRO A 728 22.23 -9.03 -23.50
CA PRO A 728 22.33 -9.28 -24.95
C PRO A 728 22.48 -7.96 -25.73
N GLU A 729 23.20 -8.01 -26.84
CA GLU A 729 23.67 -6.83 -27.59
C GLU A 729 22.52 -5.99 -28.22
N PRO A 730 22.53 -4.64 -28.11
CA PRO A 730 21.45 -3.79 -28.65
C PRO A 730 21.64 -3.50 -30.15
N THR A 731 20.62 -3.79 -30.97
CA THR A 731 20.60 -3.61 -32.43
C THR A 731 20.04 -2.24 -32.89
N VAL A 732 20.35 -1.84 -34.13
CA VAL A 732 19.81 -0.65 -34.79
C VAL A 732 18.28 -0.76 -34.95
N ARG A 733 17.53 0.32 -34.68
CA ARG A 733 16.05 0.30 -34.79
C ARG A 733 15.57 0.34 -36.25
N ALA A 734 14.41 -0.25 -36.53
CA ALA A 734 13.78 -0.13 -37.84
C ALA A 734 13.47 1.34 -38.18
N GLY A 735 13.90 1.81 -39.36
CA GLY A 735 13.77 3.21 -39.80
C GLY A 735 14.74 4.18 -39.11
N ALA A 736 15.80 3.67 -38.48
CA ALA A 736 16.86 4.45 -37.86
C ALA A 736 17.47 5.47 -38.84
N GLN A 737 17.80 6.63 -38.29
CA GLN A 737 18.51 7.67 -39.03
C GLN A 737 20.02 7.52 -38.84
N VAL A 738 20.78 7.95 -39.84
CA VAL A 738 22.24 8.05 -39.74
C VAL A 738 22.60 9.49 -39.38
N TRP A 739 23.22 9.64 -38.23
CA TRP A 739 23.76 10.90 -37.73
C TRP A 739 25.27 10.91 -37.88
N ARG A 740 25.83 12.08 -38.10
CA ARG A 740 27.28 12.28 -38.04
C ARG A 740 27.62 13.32 -36.99
N ILE A 741 28.67 13.06 -36.22
CA ILE A 741 29.13 13.93 -35.14
C ILE A 741 30.64 14.17 -35.18
N TYR A 742 31.08 15.37 -34.80
CA TYR A 742 32.44 15.66 -34.36
C TYR A 742 32.50 15.76 -32.84
N ILE A 743 33.42 15.02 -32.23
CA ILE A 743 33.77 15.18 -30.81
C ILE A 743 35.16 15.81 -30.81
N ASP A 744 35.22 17.08 -30.39
CA ASP A 744 36.46 17.87 -30.36
C ASP A 744 37.16 18.03 -31.72
N GLY A 745 36.34 18.30 -32.74
CA GLY A 745 36.79 18.63 -34.10
C GLY A 745 37.59 17.55 -34.82
N ALA A 746 38.43 17.99 -35.76
CA ALA A 746 39.27 17.13 -36.60
C ALA A 746 40.71 16.94 -36.05
N ALA A 747 40.95 17.30 -34.79
CA ALA A 747 42.25 17.14 -34.16
C ALA A 747 42.69 15.65 -34.18
N PRO A 748 43.94 15.31 -34.56
CA PRO A 748 44.38 13.93 -34.68
C PRO A 748 44.30 13.17 -33.34
N VAL A 749 44.58 13.87 -32.25
CA VAL A 749 44.53 13.35 -30.87
C VAL A 749 43.62 14.28 -30.08
N SER A 750 42.64 13.71 -29.37
CA SER A 750 41.70 14.46 -28.54
C SER A 750 41.38 13.65 -27.28
N GLN A 751 41.73 14.22 -26.13
CA GLN A 751 41.42 13.63 -24.83
C GLN A 751 39.91 13.59 -24.57
N ILE A 752 39.16 14.59 -25.04
CA ILE A 752 37.69 14.64 -24.93
C ILE A 752 37.06 13.48 -25.70
N ARG A 753 37.53 13.24 -26.93
CA ARG A 753 37.04 12.16 -27.78
C ARG A 753 37.37 10.80 -27.21
N GLU A 754 38.62 10.57 -26.82
CA GLU A 754 39.06 9.31 -26.21
C GLU A 754 38.29 9.00 -24.93
N ARG A 755 38.09 10.02 -24.07
CA ARG A 755 37.33 9.89 -22.83
C ARG A 755 35.85 9.62 -23.07
N SER A 756 35.24 10.28 -24.07
CA SER A 756 33.83 10.05 -24.45
C SER A 756 33.63 8.64 -25.01
N LEU A 757 34.53 8.18 -25.89
CA LEU A 757 34.50 6.81 -26.43
C LEU A 757 34.62 5.76 -25.32
N ALA A 758 35.55 5.96 -24.37
CA ALA A 758 35.76 5.04 -23.24
C ALA A 758 34.54 4.95 -22.31
N ARG A 759 33.75 6.02 -22.21
CA ARG A 759 32.50 6.07 -21.43
C ARG A 759 31.28 5.59 -22.21
N GLY A 760 31.45 5.16 -23.47
CA GLY A 760 30.36 4.70 -24.31
C GLY A 760 29.34 5.81 -24.58
N GLU A 761 29.81 7.00 -24.92
CA GLU A 761 28.95 8.16 -25.17
C GLU A 761 29.45 9.02 -26.33
N MET A 762 28.54 9.79 -26.91
CA MET A 762 28.87 10.91 -27.78
C MET A 762 28.60 12.22 -27.04
N ARG A 763 29.49 13.19 -27.21
CA ARG A 763 29.42 14.49 -26.53
C ARG A 763 29.58 15.66 -27.50
N VAL A 764 28.89 16.77 -27.23
CA VAL A 764 29.00 18.02 -27.99
C VAL A 764 29.28 19.19 -27.06
N GLY A 765 30.10 20.13 -27.55
CA GLY A 765 30.46 21.34 -26.82
C GLY A 765 29.32 22.35 -26.70
N SER A 766 29.54 23.45 -26.00
CA SER A 766 28.56 24.54 -25.77
C SER A 766 28.32 25.45 -26.99
N TRP A 767 28.77 25.04 -28.17
CA TRP A 767 28.66 25.78 -29.43
C TRP A 767 29.19 27.23 -29.37
N GLY A 768 30.22 27.46 -28.56
CA GLY A 768 30.88 28.77 -28.41
C GLY A 768 30.23 29.70 -27.37
N GLY A 769 29.19 29.24 -26.65
CA GLY A 769 28.55 29.94 -25.54
C GLY A 769 28.95 29.40 -24.16
N ALA A 770 28.36 29.95 -23.09
CA ALA A 770 28.51 29.39 -21.75
C ALA A 770 27.81 28.02 -21.67
N VAL A 771 28.40 27.06 -20.93
CA VAL A 771 27.80 25.74 -20.71
C VAL A 771 26.51 25.90 -19.90
N GLN A 772 25.38 25.50 -20.47
CA GLN A 772 24.05 25.62 -19.84
C GLN A 772 23.24 24.36 -20.07
N ASP A 773 22.48 23.92 -19.07
CA ASP A 773 21.58 22.77 -19.22
C ASP A 773 20.43 23.10 -20.18
N LEU A 774 20.28 22.31 -21.24
CA LEU A 774 19.23 22.51 -22.25
C LEU A 774 17.93 21.78 -21.88
N THR A 775 17.91 21.04 -20.76
CA THR A 775 16.75 20.29 -20.28
C THR A 775 15.61 21.25 -19.92
N GLY A 776 14.47 21.09 -20.59
CA GLY A 776 13.28 21.92 -20.34
C GLY A 776 13.33 23.35 -20.90
N GLN A 777 14.39 23.75 -21.62
CA GLN A 777 14.43 25.06 -22.27
C GLN A 777 13.47 25.15 -23.47
N SER A 778 12.84 26.31 -23.67
CA SER A 778 11.98 26.58 -24.83
C SER A 778 12.76 26.52 -26.15
N TYR A 779 12.10 26.09 -27.22
CA TYR A 779 12.68 26.04 -28.56
C TYR A 779 13.14 27.41 -29.09
N ASP A 780 12.47 28.49 -28.68
CA ASP A 780 12.78 29.85 -29.15
C ASP A 780 14.18 30.36 -28.74
N GLY A 781 14.79 29.74 -27.72
CA GLY A 781 16.12 30.10 -27.22
C GLY A 781 17.26 29.19 -27.70
N LEU A 782 16.98 28.18 -28.53
CA LEU A 782 17.94 27.16 -28.92
C LEU A 782 18.32 27.23 -30.39
N SER A 783 19.60 27.05 -30.68
CA SER A 783 20.07 26.87 -32.06
C SER A 783 19.60 25.53 -32.63
N GLU A 784 19.53 25.45 -33.96
CA GLU A 784 19.14 24.23 -34.67
C GLU A 784 19.99 23.01 -34.25
N GLN A 785 21.30 23.19 -34.03
CA GLN A 785 22.19 22.10 -33.60
C GLN A 785 21.91 21.63 -32.18
N GLN A 786 21.54 22.54 -31.28
CA GLN A 786 21.12 22.22 -29.92
C GLN A 786 19.81 21.41 -29.92
N ILE A 787 18.85 21.82 -30.75
CA ILE A 787 17.57 21.11 -30.92
C ILE A 787 17.80 19.72 -31.52
N LEU A 788 18.66 19.60 -32.53
CA LEU A 788 18.98 18.31 -33.16
C LEU A 788 19.65 17.35 -32.18
N PHE A 789 20.62 17.81 -31.37
CA PHE A 789 21.27 16.94 -30.39
C PHE A 789 20.36 16.60 -29.20
N ARG A 790 19.56 17.57 -28.73
CA ARG A 790 18.66 17.40 -27.58
C ARG A 790 17.46 16.52 -27.92
N ASP A 791 16.76 16.79 -29.02
CA ASP A 791 15.46 16.19 -29.32
C ASP A 791 15.42 15.46 -30.69
N GLY A 792 16.38 15.75 -31.58
CA GLY A 792 16.40 15.18 -32.94
C GLY A 792 16.93 13.75 -33.02
N VAL A 793 17.99 13.42 -32.27
CA VAL A 793 18.59 12.08 -32.24
C VAL A 793 17.76 11.14 -31.36
N ARG A 794 17.42 9.95 -31.85
CA ARG A 794 16.62 8.97 -31.11
C ARG A 794 17.43 7.74 -30.71
N VAL A 795 17.06 7.10 -29.60
CA VAL A 795 17.61 5.80 -29.20
C VAL A 795 17.39 4.78 -30.32
N GLY A 796 18.44 4.04 -30.67
CA GLY A 796 18.48 3.09 -31.79
C GLY A 796 18.97 3.68 -33.11
N ASP A 797 19.19 5.00 -33.21
CA ASP A 797 19.80 5.62 -34.40
C ASP A 797 21.30 5.28 -34.52
N LEU A 798 21.81 5.29 -35.76
CA LEU A 798 23.22 5.05 -36.03
C LEU A 798 23.98 6.38 -36.04
N VAL A 799 25.11 6.45 -35.34
CA VAL A 799 26.00 7.62 -35.34
C VAL A 799 27.35 7.28 -35.92
N VAL A 800 27.85 8.17 -36.78
CA VAL A 800 29.18 8.12 -37.39
C VAL A 800 30.03 9.23 -36.77
N LEU A 801 31.15 8.86 -36.14
CA LEU A 801 32.15 9.79 -35.64
C LEU A 801 33.04 10.25 -36.81
N ALA A 802 32.99 11.53 -37.14
CA ALA A 802 33.87 12.14 -38.13
C ALA A 802 35.17 12.62 -37.47
N THR A 803 36.29 12.38 -38.16
CA THR A 803 37.63 12.87 -37.77
C THR A 803 38.23 13.81 -38.81
N GLY A 804 37.48 14.12 -39.86
CA GLY A 804 37.78 15.13 -40.87
C GLY A 804 36.70 15.17 -41.95
N ALA A 805 36.79 16.13 -42.87
CA ALA A 805 35.78 16.36 -43.91
C ALA A 805 35.53 15.14 -44.81
N ASP A 806 36.51 14.25 -44.97
CA ASP A 806 36.34 12.99 -45.70
C ASP A 806 36.80 11.78 -44.86
N ARG A 807 36.73 11.86 -43.53
CA ARG A 807 37.24 10.78 -42.65
C ARG A 807 36.28 10.38 -41.55
N MET A 808 36.11 9.07 -41.38
CA MET A 808 35.34 8.43 -40.32
C MET A 808 36.26 7.74 -39.32
N GLY A 809 36.10 8.07 -38.04
CA GLY A 809 36.83 7.53 -36.90
C GLY A 809 36.10 6.44 -36.10
N GLY A 810 34.78 6.30 -36.28
CA GLY A 810 34.00 5.27 -35.59
C GLY A 810 32.52 5.28 -35.98
N VAL A 811 31.84 4.18 -35.67
CA VAL A 811 30.39 4.00 -35.88
C VAL A 811 29.78 3.37 -34.64
N GLY A 812 28.62 3.85 -34.20
CA GLY A 812 27.94 3.39 -33.00
C GLY A 812 26.43 3.52 -33.08
N VAL A 813 25.72 2.86 -32.16
CA VAL A 813 24.26 2.94 -32.01
C VAL A 813 23.93 3.75 -30.76
N VAL A 814 23.04 4.73 -30.86
CA VAL A 814 22.61 5.54 -29.72
C VAL A 814 21.77 4.67 -28.78
N THR A 815 22.14 4.60 -27.50
CA THR A 815 21.53 3.68 -26.52
C THR A 815 20.75 4.39 -25.41
N GLY A 816 20.74 5.72 -25.38
CA GLY A 816 20.01 6.48 -24.38
C GLY A 816 19.68 7.91 -24.80
N GLU A 817 18.82 8.55 -24.00
CA GLU A 817 18.35 9.91 -24.25
C GLU A 817 19.41 10.98 -23.92
N TYR A 818 19.13 12.23 -24.33
CA TYR A 818 19.96 13.40 -24.00
C TYR A 818 20.12 13.53 -22.49
N ARG A 819 21.34 13.82 -22.05
CA ARG A 819 21.65 14.24 -20.68
C ARG A 819 22.61 15.41 -20.67
N PHE A 820 22.50 16.24 -19.64
CA PHE A 820 23.50 17.23 -19.28
C PHE A 820 24.35 16.69 -18.11
N ASP A 821 25.63 16.48 -18.38
CA ASP A 821 26.59 15.86 -17.46
C ASP A 821 27.94 16.62 -17.45
N PRO A 822 28.06 17.67 -16.63
CA PRO A 822 29.30 18.41 -16.40
C PRO A 822 30.16 17.80 -15.27
N ALA A 823 29.84 16.61 -14.75
CA ALA A 823 30.39 16.12 -13.48
C ALA A 823 31.91 15.86 -13.52
N GLU A 824 32.46 15.56 -14.70
CA GLU A 824 33.91 15.37 -14.86
C GLU A 824 34.58 16.70 -15.26
N PRO A 825 35.68 17.12 -14.60
CA PRO A 825 36.32 18.40 -14.86
C PRO A 825 36.67 18.66 -16.33
N ILE A 826 36.99 17.60 -17.08
CA ILE A 826 37.32 17.68 -18.51
C ILE A 826 36.12 18.04 -19.39
N PHE A 827 34.89 17.79 -18.93
CA PHE A 827 33.63 18.10 -19.63
C PHE A 827 32.86 19.28 -19.01
N ALA A 828 33.27 19.73 -17.82
CA ALA A 828 32.57 20.76 -17.04
C ALA A 828 32.61 22.14 -17.71
N THR A 829 33.71 22.45 -18.41
CA THR A 829 33.95 23.76 -19.04
C THR A 829 33.50 23.83 -20.49
N ASP A 830 33.43 22.69 -21.18
CA ASP A 830 32.92 22.49 -22.53
C ASP A 830 32.67 20.98 -22.71
N TYR A 831 31.69 20.55 -23.53
CA TYR A 831 31.30 19.14 -23.73
C TYR A 831 30.45 18.46 -22.62
N ALA A 832 29.66 19.24 -21.87
CA ALA A 832 28.72 18.70 -20.88
C ALA A 832 27.48 18.02 -21.47
N HIS A 833 27.21 18.16 -22.77
CA HIS A 833 26.04 17.55 -23.42
C HIS A 833 26.38 16.15 -23.93
N ALA A 834 25.69 15.13 -23.44
CA ALA A 834 26.02 13.74 -23.73
C ALA A 834 24.80 12.90 -24.13
N ARG A 835 25.05 11.87 -24.96
CA ARG A 835 24.12 10.78 -25.23
C ARG A 835 24.88 9.44 -25.17
N PRO A 836 24.35 8.40 -24.49
CA PRO A 836 24.94 7.06 -24.51
C PRO A 836 24.98 6.48 -25.94
N VAL A 837 26.10 5.87 -26.29
CA VAL A 837 26.35 5.23 -27.59
C VAL A 837 27.12 3.93 -27.40
N ARG A 838 26.60 2.83 -27.95
CA ARG A 838 27.38 1.61 -28.13
C ARG A 838 28.17 1.72 -29.42
N TRP A 839 29.48 1.90 -29.32
CA TRP A 839 30.34 1.92 -30.50
C TRP A 839 30.50 0.50 -31.07
N LEU A 840 30.10 0.33 -32.33
CA LEU A 840 30.25 -0.90 -33.09
C LEU A 840 31.68 -1.06 -33.62
N ALA A 841 32.31 0.07 -33.95
CA ALA A 841 33.70 0.14 -34.34
C ALA A 841 34.28 1.53 -34.00
N THR A 842 35.50 1.58 -33.48
CA THR A 842 36.26 2.81 -33.20
C THR A 842 37.66 2.69 -33.78
N GLY A 843 38.38 3.81 -33.90
CA GLY A 843 39.73 3.83 -34.48
C GLY A 843 39.74 3.60 -35.99
N LEU A 844 38.62 3.82 -36.67
CA LEU A 844 38.53 3.69 -38.12
C LEU A 844 39.33 4.81 -38.80
N ASN A 845 39.85 4.53 -39.99
CA ASN A 845 40.51 5.52 -40.85
C ASN A 845 40.01 5.37 -42.29
N LEU A 846 38.70 5.55 -42.47
CA LEU A 846 38.01 5.29 -43.72
C LEU A 846 37.55 6.60 -44.39
N GLY A 847 37.62 6.61 -45.73
CA GLY A 847 37.14 7.72 -46.56
C GLY A 847 35.62 7.83 -46.51
N ALA A 848 35.06 8.94 -46.04
CA ALA A 848 33.62 9.13 -45.92
C ALA A 848 32.92 9.09 -47.29
N THR A 849 33.52 9.70 -48.31
CA THR A 849 33.02 9.73 -49.69
C THR A 849 33.10 8.35 -50.33
N ALA A 850 34.16 7.58 -50.05
CA ALA A 850 34.31 6.22 -50.55
C ALA A 850 33.31 5.24 -49.88
N THR A 851 32.93 5.49 -48.63
CA THR A 851 32.09 4.56 -47.84
C THR A 851 30.61 4.92 -47.87
N LEU A 852 30.29 6.21 -47.86
CA LEU A 852 28.93 6.76 -47.75
C LEU A 852 28.50 7.56 -48.99
N GLY A 853 29.37 7.73 -49.99
CA GLY A 853 29.11 8.54 -51.18
C GLY A 853 29.06 10.05 -50.93
N LYS A 854 29.40 10.51 -49.72
CA LYS A 854 29.27 11.93 -49.30
C LYS A 854 30.43 12.38 -48.43
N SER A 855 30.87 13.62 -48.62
CA SER A 855 31.79 14.32 -47.71
C SER A 855 31.01 15.02 -46.59
N PHE A 856 31.71 15.29 -45.49
CA PHE A 856 31.16 15.90 -44.28
C PHE A 856 31.43 17.40 -44.23
N SER A 857 30.37 18.19 -44.05
CA SER A 857 30.43 19.62 -43.67
C SER A 857 31.11 19.85 -42.31
N GLN A 858 31.50 21.08 -42.00
CA GLN A 858 32.15 21.45 -40.73
C GLN A 858 31.20 21.55 -39.51
N GLN A 859 29.93 21.16 -39.63
CA GLN A 859 28.97 21.25 -38.51
C GLN A 859 29.21 20.18 -37.43
N THR A 860 28.96 20.50 -36.15
CA THR A 860 29.23 19.57 -35.03
C THR A 860 28.37 18.31 -35.08
N ILE A 861 27.09 18.43 -35.38
CA ILE A 861 26.17 17.30 -35.60
C ILE A 861 25.26 17.60 -36.80
N GLN A 862 25.01 16.57 -37.63
CA GLN A 862 24.03 16.67 -38.71
C GLN A 862 23.47 15.29 -39.08
N ARG A 863 22.28 15.30 -39.69
CA ARG A 863 21.69 14.11 -40.33
C ARG A 863 22.36 13.87 -41.68
N VAL A 864 22.72 12.62 -41.97
CA VAL A 864 23.26 12.23 -43.28
C VAL A 864 22.09 11.82 -44.18
N ALA A 865 21.51 12.80 -44.89
CA ALA A 865 20.37 12.55 -45.76
C ALA A 865 20.70 11.53 -46.86
N GLY A 866 19.79 10.59 -47.13
CA GLY A 866 19.92 9.62 -48.25
C GLY A 866 20.92 8.48 -48.01
N VAL A 867 21.40 8.28 -46.79
CA VAL A 867 22.22 7.13 -46.39
C VAL A 867 21.47 6.35 -45.31
N THR A 868 21.29 5.04 -45.51
CA THR A 868 20.61 4.18 -44.53
C THR A 868 21.60 3.44 -43.63
N PRO A 869 21.23 3.11 -42.38
CA PRO A 869 22.09 2.36 -41.48
C PRO A 869 22.59 1.04 -42.09
N GLU A 870 21.76 0.36 -42.87
CA GLU A 870 22.11 -0.90 -43.55
C GLU A 870 23.24 -0.69 -44.57
N GLN A 871 23.23 0.43 -45.30
CA GLN A 871 24.30 0.77 -46.24
C GLN A 871 25.63 1.04 -45.51
N VAL A 872 25.58 1.73 -44.36
CA VAL A 872 26.77 2.03 -43.54
C VAL A 872 27.36 0.74 -42.98
N LEU A 873 26.53 -0.12 -42.41
CA LEU A 873 26.96 -1.39 -41.81
C LEU A 873 27.51 -2.35 -42.87
N ALA A 874 26.83 -2.47 -44.02
CA ALA A 874 27.30 -3.30 -45.14
C ALA A 874 28.64 -2.80 -45.71
N ALA A 875 28.81 -1.49 -45.89
CA ALA A 875 30.06 -0.91 -46.38
C ALA A 875 31.25 -1.14 -45.42
N LEU A 876 30.97 -1.26 -44.12
CA LEU A 876 31.96 -1.54 -43.08
C LEU A 876 32.16 -3.04 -42.80
N LYS A 877 31.45 -3.92 -43.53
CA LYS A 877 31.38 -5.37 -43.26
C LYS A 877 31.00 -5.67 -41.80
N LEU A 878 30.25 -4.77 -41.19
CA LEU A 878 29.67 -4.97 -39.87
C LEU A 878 28.36 -5.73 -40.07
N PRO A 879 28.01 -6.67 -39.16
CA PRO A 879 26.84 -7.52 -39.33
C PRO A 879 25.59 -6.67 -39.52
N THR A 880 25.01 -6.75 -40.71
CA THR A 880 23.67 -6.23 -41.02
C THR A 880 22.70 -7.28 -40.53
N ALA A 881 21.70 -6.87 -39.76
CA ALA A 881 20.75 -7.78 -39.13
C ALA A 881 19.74 -8.34 -40.15
N THR A 882 20.23 -9.08 -41.16
CA THR A 882 19.47 -9.88 -42.13
C THR A 882 20.46 -10.81 -42.84
N GLU A 883 20.76 -11.97 -42.26
CA GLU A 883 20.85 -13.28 -42.92
C GLU A 883 21.41 -14.33 -41.95
N GLU A 884 20.47 -15.18 -41.53
CA GLU A 884 20.54 -16.55 -41.04
C GLU A 884 21.92 -17.18 -40.74
N ALA A 885 22.22 -17.25 -39.44
CA ALA A 885 22.80 -18.45 -38.86
C ALA A 885 21.80 -19.00 -37.83
N SER A 886 21.28 -20.18 -38.17
CA SER A 886 20.42 -21.06 -37.38
C SER A 886 20.64 -21.02 -35.86
N MET A 887 19.65 -20.44 -35.15
CA MET A 887 19.01 -20.86 -33.87
C MET A 887 19.89 -21.34 -32.69
N PRO A 888 19.58 -20.92 -31.45
CA PRO A 888 18.40 -21.50 -30.79
C PRO A 888 17.50 -20.51 -30.06
N HIS A 889 16.25 -20.52 -30.51
CA HIS A 889 15.02 -20.22 -29.80
C HIS A 889 14.75 -18.73 -29.50
N THR A 890 13.60 -18.24 -30.02
CA THR A 890 12.65 -17.40 -29.26
C THR A 890 12.82 -17.72 -27.77
N PRO A 891 12.89 -16.79 -26.80
CA PRO A 891 12.92 -17.20 -25.40
C PRO A 891 11.58 -17.90 -25.11
N GLY A 892 11.54 -19.21 -25.36
CA GLY A 892 10.55 -20.10 -24.80
C GLY A 892 10.69 -19.89 -23.31
N GLN A 893 9.57 -19.65 -22.65
CA GLN A 893 9.47 -19.64 -21.20
C GLN A 893 10.41 -20.73 -20.62
N ARG A 894 11.53 -20.31 -20.03
CA ARG A 894 12.48 -21.23 -19.41
C ARG A 894 12.10 -21.36 -17.94
N PRO A 895 12.07 -22.57 -17.39
CA PRO A 895 11.71 -22.75 -15.99
C PRO A 895 12.70 -21.95 -15.13
N HIS A 896 12.17 -21.19 -14.19
CA HIS A 896 12.96 -20.42 -13.22
C HIS A 896 12.45 -20.76 -11.82
N VAL A 897 13.36 -20.97 -10.87
CA VAL A 897 12.99 -21.35 -9.50
C VAL A 897 13.28 -20.18 -8.54
N LEU A 898 12.24 -19.66 -7.90
CA LEU A 898 12.35 -18.72 -6.79
C LEU A 898 12.25 -19.47 -5.46
N ILE A 899 13.32 -19.43 -4.68
CA ILE A 899 13.39 -20.02 -3.34
C ILE A 899 13.13 -18.93 -2.30
N ILE A 900 12.14 -19.15 -1.44
CA ILE A 900 11.78 -18.27 -0.33
C ILE A 900 12.05 -19.02 0.98
N ASP A 901 13.22 -18.79 1.55
CA ASP A 901 13.61 -19.40 2.82
C ASP A 901 12.90 -18.71 3.99
N GLU A 902 12.51 -19.49 5.00
CA GLU A 902 11.80 -19.01 6.19
C GLU A 902 10.53 -18.20 5.88
N ILE A 903 9.71 -18.69 4.94
CA ILE A 903 8.57 -17.95 4.38
C ILE A 903 7.58 -17.42 5.45
N ASN A 904 7.48 -18.08 6.61
CA ASN A 904 6.60 -17.69 7.70
C ASN A 904 7.20 -16.67 8.70
N ARG A 905 8.48 -16.30 8.55
CA ARG A 905 9.11 -15.22 9.33
C ARG A 905 8.72 -13.82 8.87
N GLY A 906 8.16 -13.70 7.65
CA GLY A 906 7.60 -12.46 7.12
C GLY A 906 6.07 -12.41 7.20
N ASN A 907 5.48 -11.22 7.22
CA ASN A 907 4.04 -11.06 7.06
C ASN A 907 3.69 -11.19 5.57
N ILE A 908 3.35 -12.40 5.14
CA ILE A 908 3.25 -12.72 3.71
C ILE A 908 2.11 -11.95 3.03
N SER A 909 0.99 -11.71 3.73
CA SER A 909 -0.11 -10.88 3.21
C SER A 909 0.33 -9.44 2.95
N LYS A 910 1.23 -8.89 3.77
CA LYS A 910 1.83 -7.57 3.54
C LYS A 910 2.88 -7.59 2.42
N ILE A 911 3.70 -8.65 2.36
CA ILE A 911 4.78 -8.79 1.38
C ILE A 911 4.24 -8.96 -0.04
N PHE A 912 3.26 -9.83 -0.25
CA PHE A 912 2.64 -10.06 -1.56
C PHE A 912 1.47 -9.10 -1.86
N GLY A 913 0.81 -8.54 -0.83
CA GLY A 913 -0.38 -7.71 -1.01
C GLY A 913 -1.48 -8.44 -1.79
N GLU A 914 -2.06 -7.76 -2.79
CA GLU A 914 -3.10 -8.32 -3.68
C GLU A 914 -2.52 -9.28 -4.74
N LEU A 915 -1.19 -9.29 -4.93
CA LEU A 915 -0.50 -10.08 -5.96
C LEU A 915 -0.42 -11.57 -5.61
N ILE A 916 -0.75 -11.94 -4.37
CA ILE A 916 -0.84 -13.35 -3.95
C ILE A 916 -1.80 -14.16 -4.84
N THR A 917 -2.80 -13.52 -5.43
CA THR A 917 -3.76 -14.15 -6.35
C THR A 917 -3.09 -14.61 -7.65
N LEU A 918 -2.03 -13.93 -8.10
CA LEU A 918 -1.30 -14.28 -9.33
C LEU A 918 -0.46 -15.57 -9.20
N LEU A 919 -0.24 -16.05 -7.97
CA LEU A 919 0.45 -17.32 -7.76
C LEU A 919 -0.41 -18.53 -8.15
N GLU A 920 -1.74 -18.40 -8.19
CA GLU A 920 -2.64 -19.50 -8.57
C GLU A 920 -2.37 -19.98 -10.00
N SER A 921 -2.23 -21.30 -10.19
CA SER A 921 -1.85 -21.90 -11.49
C SER A 921 -2.79 -21.48 -12.63
N GLY A 922 -4.09 -21.37 -12.37
CA GLY A 922 -5.09 -20.93 -13.35
C GLY A 922 -5.04 -19.43 -13.68
N LYS A 923 -4.44 -18.60 -12.82
CA LYS A 923 -4.37 -17.13 -12.95
C LYS A 923 -3.08 -16.63 -13.58
N ARG A 924 -2.14 -17.53 -13.89
CA ARG A 924 -0.85 -17.21 -14.51
C ARG A 924 -0.96 -17.02 -16.02
N ALA A 925 -0.03 -16.26 -16.59
CA ALA A 925 0.02 -15.97 -18.02
C ALA A 925 0.04 -17.26 -18.84
N GLY A 926 -0.86 -17.38 -19.82
CA GLY A 926 -1.02 -18.57 -20.66
C GLY A 926 -2.00 -19.63 -20.13
N ALA A 927 -2.61 -19.46 -18.95
CA ALA A 927 -3.72 -20.29 -18.49
C ALA A 927 -5.11 -19.74 -18.90
N SER A 928 -6.14 -20.58 -18.78
CA SER A 928 -7.52 -20.27 -19.16
C SER A 928 -8.14 -19.11 -18.36
N GLU A 929 -7.67 -18.84 -17.14
CA GLU A 929 -8.15 -17.73 -16.30
C GLU A 929 -7.04 -16.71 -16.00
N ALA A 930 -6.07 -16.56 -16.92
CA ALA A 930 -4.92 -15.67 -16.75
C ALA A 930 -5.33 -14.25 -16.32
N LEU A 931 -4.64 -13.73 -15.30
CA LEU A 931 -4.89 -12.41 -14.70
C LEU A 931 -3.61 -11.57 -14.79
N THR A 932 -3.79 -10.27 -15.07
CA THR A 932 -2.75 -9.26 -15.00
C THR A 932 -3.16 -8.20 -13.98
N VAL A 933 -2.27 -7.82 -13.06
CA VAL A 933 -2.52 -6.80 -12.02
C VAL A 933 -1.59 -5.61 -12.24
N THR A 934 -2.04 -4.40 -11.93
CA THR A 934 -1.20 -3.19 -11.99
C THR A 934 -0.47 -2.97 -10.66
N LEU A 935 0.84 -2.84 -10.71
CA LEU A 935 1.69 -2.59 -9.54
C LEU A 935 1.42 -1.18 -8.94
N PRO A 936 1.31 -1.04 -7.61
CA PRO A 936 0.91 0.19 -6.93
C PRO A 936 1.91 1.36 -7.02
N LEU A 937 3.23 1.11 -7.02
CA LEU A 937 4.25 2.16 -7.09
C LEU A 937 4.63 2.46 -8.54
N SER A 938 5.06 1.44 -9.31
CA SER A 938 5.53 1.65 -10.69
C SER A 938 4.41 1.83 -11.71
N ARG A 939 3.17 1.44 -11.36
CA ARG A 939 2.02 1.37 -12.28
C ARG A 939 2.21 0.44 -13.47
N ARG A 940 3.24 -0.43 -13.46
CA ARG A 940 3.45 -1.44 -14.50
C ARG A 940 2.43 -2.58 -14.38
N PRO A 941 1.96 -3.15 -15.50
CA PRO A 941 1.24 -4.41 -15.46
C PRO A 941 2.18 -5.55 -15.05
N LEU A 942 1.65 -6.49 -14.28
CA LEU A 942 2.34 -7.70 -13.85
C LEU A 942 1.44 -8.91 -14.13
N ALA A 943 1.98 -9.86 -14.87
CA ALA A 943 1.44 -11.22 -14.99
C ALA A 943 2.56 -12.22 -14.64
N VAL A 944 2.22 -13.27 -13.89
CA VAL A 944 3.19 -14.30 -13.50
C VAL A 944 3.19 -15.41 -14.55
N PRO A 945 4.33 -15.78 -15.16
CA PRO A 945 4.38 -16.84 -16.16
C PRO A 945 4.27 -18.25 -15.55
N GLN A 946 3.85 -19.23 -16.37
CA GLN A 946 3.78 -20.64 -15.95
C GLN A 946 5.16 -21.25 -15.67
N SER A 947 6.22 -20.68 -16.24
CA SER A 947 7.62 -21.06 -16.03
C SER A 947 8.21 -20.68 -14.67
N LEU A 948 7.54 -19.86 -13.85
CA LEU A 948 8.06 -19.48 -12.52
C LEU A 948 7.66 -20.49 -11.44
N TYR A 949 8.60 -21.24 -10.88
CA TYR A 949 8.35 -22.13 -9.74
C TYR A 949 8.71 -21.43 -8.44
N VAL A 950 7.86 -21.53 -7.43
CA VAL A 950 8.11 -20.95 -6.09
C VAL A 950 8.26 -22.07 -5.07
N ILE A 951 9.41 -22.13 -4.40
CA ILE A 951 9.73 -23.11 -3.36
C ILE A 951 9.96 -22.37 -2.05
N GLY A 952 9.03 -22.49 -1.11
CA GLY A 952 9.18 -21.97 0.24
C GLY A 952 9.81 -22.99 1.19
N THR A 953 10.58 -22.56 2.18
CA THR A 953 10.89 -23.37 3.36
C THR A 953 10.19 -22.79 4.59
N MET A 954 9.77 -23.65 5.51
CA MET A 954 9.06 -23.24 6.71
C MET A 954 9.53 -24.05 7.93
N ASN A 955 10.03 -23.37 8.95
CA ASN A 955 10.22 -23.97 10.27
C ASN A 955 8.89 -23.97 11.02
N THR A 956 8.48 -25.12 11.54
CA THR A 956 7.24 -25.25 12.32
C THR A 956 7.41 -25.16 13.83
N ALA A 957 8.64 -25.34 14.33
CA ALA A 957 8.92 -25.28 15.76
C ALA A 957 8.91 -23.85 16.32
N ASP A 958 9.18 -22.84 15.49
CA ASP A 958 9.34 -21.46 15.93
C ASP A 958 7.96 -20.79 16.11
N ARG A 959 7.66 -20.44 17.37
CA ARG A 959 6.37 -19.90 17.82
C ARG A 959 6.20 -18.41 17.54
N SER A 960 7.26 -17.73 17.09
CA SER A 960 7.28 -16.28 16.79
C SER A 960 6.76 -15.93 15.38
N LEU A 961 6.26 -16.92 14.65
CA LEU A 961 5.98 -16.84 13.22
C LEU A 961 4.54 -16.42 12.94
N THR A 962 4.34 -15.73 11.82
CA THR A 962 3.00 -15.31 11.39
C THR A 962 2.23 -16.55 10.92
N LEU A 963 1.03 -16.79 11.45
CA LEU A 963 0.16 -17.88 10.96
C LEU A 963 -0.12 -17.67 9.46
N LEU A 964 0.24 -18.65 8.64
CA LEU A 964 -0.09 -18.66 7.20
C LEU A 964 -1.62 -18.62 7.04
N ASP A 965 -2.11 -17.56 6.41
CA ASP A 965 -3.53 -17.39 6.09
C ASP A 965 -4.04 -18.53 5.18
N ALA A 966 -5.32 -18.88 5.34
CA ALA A 966 -6.01 -19.88 4.53
C ALA A 966 -5.92 -19.58 3.02
N ALA A 967 -5.93 -18.29 2.66
CA ALA A 967 -5.77 -17.85 1.28
C ALA A 967 -4.37 -18.18 0.72
N LEU A 968 -3.33 -18.27 1.55
CA LEU A 968 -2.01 -18.68 1.10
C LEU A 968 -1.89 -20.20 1.08
N ARG A 969 -2.47 -20.87 2.09
CA ARG A 969 -2.49 -22.34 2.15
C ARG A 969 -3.13 -22.99 0.92
N ARG A 970 -4.16 -22.38 0.33
CA ARG A 970 -4.79 -22.90 -0.91
C ARG A 970 -3.92 -22.78 -2.16
N ARG A 971 -2.85 -21.98 -2.13
CA ARG A 971 -2.03 -21.61 -3.30
C ARG A 971 -0.70 -22.35 -3.37
N PHE A 972 -0.31 -23.00 -2.27
CA PHE A 972 0.93 -23.78 -2.15
C PHE A 972 0.62 -25.23 -1.81
N VAL A 973 1.41 -26.15 -2.35
CA VAL A 973 1.42 -27.55 -1.92
C VAL A 973 2.39 -27.69 -0.74
N PHE A 974 1.90 -28.19 0.40
CA PHE A 974 2.72 -28.37 1.61
C PHE A 974 3.34 -29.76 1.62
N ARG A 975 4.67 -29.82 1.63
CA ARG A 975 5.45 -31.07 1.70
C ARG A 975 6.18 -31.15 3.04
N PRO A 976 5.84 -32.12 3.91
CA PRO A 976 6.51 -32.26 5.20
C PRO A 976 7.92 -32.83 5.05
N VAL A 977 8.83 -32.37 5.91
CA VAL A 977 10.22 -32.84 6.04
C VAL A 977 10.50 -33.14 7.51
N TRP A 978 10.41 -34.42 7.86
CA TRP A 978 10.59 -34.94 9.23
C TRP A 978 12.02 -35.42 9.48
N PRO A 979 12.44 -35.58 10.75
CA PRO A 979 13.70 -36.22 11.08
C PRO A 979 13.79 -37.63 10.47
N GLN A 980 15.01 -38.06 10.17
CA GLN A 980 15.32 -39.33 9.54
C GLN A 980 16.47 -39.96 10.33
N PRO A 981 16.20 -40.55 11.51
CA PRO A 981 17.24 -41.14 12.34
C PRO A 981 18.10 -42.18 11.60
N GLU A 982 17.53 -42.85 10.60
CA GLU A 982 18.18 -43.89 9.78
C GLU A 982 19.43 -43.40 9.02
N VAL A 983 19.60 -42.10 8.81
CA VAL A 983 20.78 -41.54 8.12
C VAL A 983 21.98 -41.35 9.06
N LEU A 984 21.81 -41.56 10.37
CA LEU A 984 22.85 -41.39 11.38
C LEU A 984 23.72 -42.65 11.53
N PRO A 985 25.02 -42.51 11.83
CA PRO A 985 25.90 -43.65 12.03
C PRO A 985 25.78 -44.26 13.43
N VAL A 986 26.21 -45.50 13.56
CA VAL A 986 26.60 -46.10 14.85
C VAL A 986 28.09 -45.89 15.02
N LEU A 987 28.49 -45.31 16.15
CA LEU A 987 29.90 -45.01 16.44
C LEU A 987 30.47 -46.06 17.39
N ASP A 988 31.68 -46.55 17.11
CA ASP A 988 32.45 -47.35 18.08
C ASP A 988 33.35 -46.41 18.89
N ILE A 989 33.07 -46.29 20.18
CA ILE A 989 33.82 -45.48 21.12
C ILE A 989 34.43 -46.43 22.14
N GLY A 990 35.71 -46.78 21.94
CA GLY A 990 36.45 -47.61 22.89
C GLY A 990 35.88 -49.02 23.08
N GLY A 991 35.27 -49.63 22.05
CA GLY A 991 34.67 -50.96 22.09
C GLY A 991 33.20 -50.98 22.50
N THR A 992 32.60 -49.81 22.75
CA THR A 992 31.16 -49.66 23.07
C THR A 992 30.46 -48.96 21.91
N ALA A 993 29.37 -49.55 21.43
CA ALA A 993 28.58 -48.99 20.33
C ALA A 993 27.66 -47.87 20.84
N LEU A 994 27.80 -46.66 20.28
CA LEU A 994 26.91 -45.54 20.49
C LEU A 994 26.00 -45.37 19.25
N ASP A 995 24.74 -45.81 19.37
CA ASP A 995 23.76 -45.75 18.28
C ASP A 995 23.03 -44.40 18.26
N LEU A 996 23.50 -43.49 17.40
CA LEU A 996 22.90 -42.16 17.26
C LEU A 996 21.49 -42.19 16.66
N ARG A 997 21.14 -43.27 15.93
CA ARG A 997 19.81 -43.47 15.35
C ARG A 997 18.80 -43.70 16.47
N LYS A 998 19.13 -44.60 17.41
CA LYS A 998 18.33 -44.85 18.62
C LYS A 998 18.27 -43.62 19.51
N PHE A 999 19.41 -42.96 19.74
CA PHE A 999 19.46 -41.75 20.55
C PHE A 999 18.49 -40.67 20.03
N LEU A 1000 18.56 -40.32 18.74
CA LEU A 1000 17.69 -39.30 18.16
C LEU A 1000 16.22 -39.73 18.16
N HIS A 1001 15.93 -40.99 17.83
CA HIS A 1001 14.57 -41.50 17.82
C HIS A 1001 13.92 -41.39 19.19
N VAL A 1002 14.62 -41.81 20.25
CA VAL A 1002 14.08 -41.85 21.62
C VAL A 1002 13.90 -40.45 22.21
N ILE A 1003 14.85 -39.55 22.01
CA ILE A 1003 14.65 -38.15 22.46
C ILE A 1003 13.48 -37.50 21.70
N ASN A 1004 13.33 -37.77 20.41
CA ASN A 1004 12.22 -37.24 19.62
C ASN A 1004 10.87 -37.81 20.04
N ASP A 1005 10.78 -39.11 20.35
CA ASP A 1005 9.54 -39.72 20.88
C ASP A 1005 9.11 -39.06 22.20
N ARG A 1006 10.08 -38.77 23.09
CA ARG A 1006 9.83 -38.04 24.34
C ARG A 1006 9.41 -36.60 24.09
N ILE A 1007 10.10 -35.88 23.19
CA ILE A 1007 9.76 -34.50 22.82
C ILE A 1007 8.36 -34.42 22.20
N GLU A 1008 8.03 -35.33 21.29
CA GLU A 1008 6.71 -35.39 20.64
C GLU A 1008 5.59 -35.62 21.65
N ARG A 1009 5.83 -36.48 22.66
CA ARG A 1009 4.88 -36.72 23.74
C ARG A 1009 4.70 -35.51 24.65
N LEU A 1010 5.78 -34.78 24.95
CA LEU A 1010 5.78 -33.67 25.90
C LEU A 1010 5.35 -32.33 25.30
N LEU A 1011 5.63 -32.09 24.01
CA LEU A 1011 5.37 -30.82 23.32
C LEU A 1011 4.52 -31.01 22.06
N GLY A 1012 4.93 -31.93 21.19
CA GLY A 1012 4.28 -32.20 19.91
C GLY A 1012 5.25 -32.49 18.77
N ARG A 1013 4.71 -33.01 17.67
CA ARG A 1013 5.51 -33.46 16.51
C ARG A 1013 6.29 -32.36 15.80
N GLU A 1014 5.88 -31.10 15.93
CA GLU A 1014 6.51 -29.98 15.21
C GLU A 1014 7.80 -29.48 15.89
N GLN A 1015 8.08 -29.93 17.13
CA GLN A 1015 9.24 -29.57 17.94
C GLN A 1015 10.30 -30.69 18.01
N VAL A 1016 10.17 -31.77 17.25
CA VAL A 1016 11.19 -32.83 17.24
C VAL A 1016 12.51 -32.33 16.65
N ILE A 1017 13.62 -32.93 17.06
CA ILE A 1017 14.98 -32.53 16.65
C ILE A 1017 15.34 -33.22 15.34
N GLY A 1018 15.85 -32.44 14.39
CA GLY A 1018 16.33 -32.96 13.11
C GLY A 1018 17.68 -33.67 13.18
N HIS A 1019 17.92 -34.58 12.24
CA HIS A 1019 19.14 -35.38 12.16
C HIS A 1019 20.40 -34.55 11.84
N ALA A 1020 20.27 -33.35 11.27
CA ALA A 1020 21.42 -32.51 10.93
C ALA A 1020 22.26 -32.05 12.14
N TYR A 1021 21.71 -32.07 13.35
CA TYR A 1021 22.46 -31.78 14.58
C TYR A 1021 23.50 -32.85 14.92
N LEU A 1022 23.30 -34.08 14.42
CA LEU A 1022 24.13 -35.25 14.70
C LEU A 1022 24.90 -35.76 13.47
N LEU A 1023 24.76 -35.08 12.32
CA LEU A 1023 25.49 -35.42 11.10
C LEU A 1023 26.85 -34.72 11.03
N GLY A 1024 27.84 -35.39 10.44
CA GLY A 1024 29.16 -34.82 10.16
C GLY A 1024 30.00 -34.52 11.42
N LEU A 1025 29.63 -35.12 12.55
CA LEU A 1025 30.39 -34.97 13.79
C LEU A 1025 31.70 -35.77 13.72
N PRO A 1026 32.76 -35.34 14.42
CA PRO A 1026 33.91 -36.21 14.69
C PRO A 1026 33.41 -37.52 15.31
N ALA A 1027 33.91 -38.66 14.82
CA ALA A 1027 33.58 -39.99 15.33
C ALA A 1027 34.22 -40.26 16.71
N THR A 1028 33.98 -39.36 17.67
CA THR A 1028 34.50 -39.39 19.04
C THR A 1028 33.38 -38.99 20.00
N LEU A 1029 33.48 -39.43 21.26
CA LEU A 1029 32.51 -39.06 22.29
C LEU A 1029 32.45 -37.54 22.49
N GLY A 1030 33.60 -36.86 22.48
CA GLY A 1030 33.67 -35.41 22.58
C GLY A 1030 32.93 -34.68 21.45
N GLY A 1031 32.93 -35.22 20.23
CA GLY A 1031 32.16 -34.67 19.11
C GLY A 1031 30.65 -34.75 19.33
N VAL A 1032 30.15 -35.91 19.78
CA VAL A 1032 28.74 -36.10 20.13
C VAL A 1032 28.35 -35.25 21.34
N ALA A 1033 29.20 -35.22 22.36
CA ALA A 1033 28.98 -34.45 23.58
C ALA A 1033 28.90 -32.94 23.32
N SER A 1034 29.76 -32.40 22.46
CA SER A 1034 29.67 -31.00 22.01
C SER A 1034 28.34 -30.75 21.28
N ALA A 1035 27.94 -31.63 20.34
CA ALA A 1035 26.65 -31.48 19.65
C ALA A 1035 25.45 -31.49 20.61
N VAL A 1036 25.46 -32.39 21.61
CA VAL A 1036 24.39 -32.44 22.61
C VAL A 1036 24.41 -31.21 23.50
N ARG A 1037 25.57 -30.87 24.08
CA ARG A 1037 25.73 -29.79 25.06
C ARG A 1037 25.53 -28.39 24.46
N GLU A 1038 26.02 -28.15 23.25
CA GLU A 1038 26.13 -26.80 22.68
C GLU A 1038 25.05 -26.52 21.64
N ARG A 1039 24.34 -27.54 21.14
CA ARG A 1039 23.33 -27.37 20.09
C ARG A 1039 21.97 -27.95 20.45
N ILE A 1040 21.91 -29.19 20.95
CA ILE A 1040 20.64 -29.84 21.31
C ILE A 1040 20.10 -29.30 22.64
N LEU A 1041 20.95 -29.20 23.66
CA LEU A 1041 20.53 -28.77 24.99
C LEU A 1041 20.00 -27.32 25.00
N PRO A 1042 20.67 -26.32 24.38
CA PRO A 1042 20.10 -24.97 24.27
C PRO A 1042 18.77 -24.94 23.51
N LEU A 1043 18.59 -25.82 22.51
CA LEU A 1043 17.32 -25.95 21.80
C LEU A 1043 16.22 -26.53 22.70
N LEU A 1044 16.55 -27.50 23.55
CA LEU A 1044 15.63 -28.03 24.56
C LEU A 1044 15.30 -26.98 25.63
N GLU A 1045 16.27 -26.17 26.05
CA GLU A 1045 16.04 -25.03 26.95
C GLU A 1045 15.01 -24.05 26.37
N GLU A 1046 15.12 -23.74 25.07
CA GLU A 1046 14.14 -22.92 24.36
C GLU A 1046 12.77 -23.59 24.27
N TYR A 1047 12.72 -24.86 23.86
CA TYR A 1047 11.47 -25.61 23.68
C TYR A 1047 10.68 -25.80 24.96
N PHE A 1048 11.38 -25.97 26.09
CA PHE A 1048 10.79 -26.20 27.39
C PHE A 1048 10.75 -24.94 28.27
N PHE A 1049 11.10 -23.75 27.75
CA PHE A 1049 11.12 -22.48 28.50
C PHE A 1049 11.88 -22.59 29.83
N GLU A 1050 13.09 -23.14 29.78
CA GLU A 1050 13.94 -23.42 30.96
C GLU A 1050 13.33 -24.40 31.99
N ASP A 1051 12.31 -25.20 31.63
CA ASP A 1051 11.80 -26.30 32.48
C ASP A 1051 12.78 -27.49 32.45
N TRP A 1052 13.86 -27.35 33.23
CA TRP A 1052 14.92 -28.33 33.38
C TRP A 1052 14.44 -29.72 33.87
N SER A 1053 13.27 -29.79 34.51
CA SER A 1053 12.69 -31.07 34.91
C SER A 1053 12.28 -31.90 33.69
N LYS A 1054 11.67 -31.26 32.67
CA LYS A 1054 11.30 -31.92 31.42
C LYS A 1054 12.50 -32.22 30.53
N ILE A 1055 13.51 -31.35 30.54
CA ILE A 1055 14.76 -31.62 29.81
C ILE A 1055 15.44 -32.89 30.38
N ARG A 1056 15.44 -33.05 31.70
CA ARG A 1056 15.90 -34.29 32.37
C ARG A 1056 15.08 -35.51 31.96
N GLU A 1057 13.77 -35.37 31.81
CA GLU A 1057 12.91 -36.46 31.31
C GLU A 1057 13.27 -36.85 29.87
N VAL A 1058 13.46 -35.88 28.97
CA VAL A 1058 13.89 -36.12 27.57
C VAL A 1058 15.21 -36.88 27.52
N LEU A 1059 16.18 -36.49 28.36
CA LEU A 1059 17.49 -37.13 28.43
C LEU A 1059 17.51 -38.39 29.31
N ALA A 1060 16.38 -38.82 29.86
CA ALA A 1060 16.26 -39.94 30.82
C ALA A 1060 17.20 -39.83 32.02
N ASP A 1061 17.47 -38.62 32.51
CA ASP A 1061 18.38 -38.43 33.65
C ASP A 1061 17.83 -39.06 34.94
N GLU A 1062 16.51 -39.10 35.14
CA GLU A 1062 15.91 -39.69 36.36
C GLU A 1062 16.11 -41.21 36.45
N ASP A 1063 16.42 -41.83 35.31
CA ASP A 1063 16.60 -43.25 35.14
C ASP A 1063 18.07 -43.70 35.24
N LYS A 1064 18.99 -42.74 35.45
CA LYS A 1064 20.43 -42.96 35.52
C LYS A 1064 20.96 -42.71 36.93
N ALA A 1065 22.08 -43.36 37.25
CA ALA A 1065 22.86 -43.03 38.44
C ALA A 1065 23.29 -41.56 38.41
N GLU A 1066 23.47 -40.93 39.59
CA GLU A 1066 23.64 -39.47 39.72
C GLU A 1066 24.85 -38.96 38.91
N GLU A 1067 25.93 -39.72 38.86
CA GLU A 1067 27.15 -39.45 38.08
C GLU A 1067 26.94 -39.48 36.55
N LEU A 1068 25.92 -40.19 36.07
CA LEU A 1068 25.58 -40.34 34.65
C LEU A 1068 24.47 -39.37 34.18
N GLN A 1069 23.89 -38.60 35.08
CA GLN A 1069 22.88 -37.60 34.73
C GLN A 1069 23.57 -36.40 34.07
N PHE A 1070 23.07 -35.96 32.92
CA PHE A 1070 23.58 -34.76 32.25
C PHE A 1070 23.27 -33.50 33.07
N ILE A 1071 22.17 -33.51 33.83
CA ILE A 1071 21.67 -32.36 34.59
C ILE A 1071 21.35 -32.80 36.04
N HIS A 1072 22.07 -32.22 36.99
CA HIS A 1072 21.88 -32.45 38.42
C HIS A 1072 20.80 -31.56 39.00
N ARG A 1073 20.01 -32.13 39.91
CA ARG A 1073 19.00 -31.42 40.70
C ARG A 1073 19.53 -31.15 42.10
N VAL A 1074 19.93 -29.91 42.36
CA VAL A 1074 20.44 -29.46 43.67
C VAL A 1074 19.32 -28.77 44.45
N LYS A 1075 18.97 -29.29 45.62
CA LYS A 1075 18.02 -28.64 46.53
C LYS A 1075 18.77 -27.72 47.51
N SER A 1076 18.38 -26.45 47.57
CA SER A 1076 18.88 -25.47 48.54
C SER A 1076 17.70 -24.84 49.27
N GLY A 1077 17.34 -25.39 50.43
CA GLY A 1077 16.11 -24.99 51.15
C GLY A 1077 14.85 -25.41 50.37
N SER A 1078 13.93 -24.47 50.13
CA SER A 1078 12.73 -24.67 49.31
C SER A 1078 12.97 -24.50 47.81
N GLU A 1079 14.15 -24.04 47.40
CA GLU A 1079 14.48 -23.73 46.01
C GLU A 1079 15.20 -24.93 45.37
N THR A 1080 14.72 -25.36 44.20
CA THR A 1080 15.37 -26.41 43.39
C THR A 1080 16.16 -25.75 42.28
N ARG A 1081 17.47 -26.02 42.21
CA ARG A 1081 18.38 -25.50 41.18
C ARG A 1081 18.88 -26.64 40.31
N TYR A 1082 19.07 -26.37 39.03
CA TYR A 1082 19.59 -27.33 38.07
C TYR A 1082 20.99 -26.92 37.63
N ARG A 1083 21.90 -27.88 37.46
CA ARG A 1083 23.27 -27.64 36.99
C ARG A 1083 23.70 -28.74 36.03
N LEU A 1084 24.43 -28.36 34.99
CA LEU A 1084 25.05 -29.35 34.11
C LEU A 1084 26.14 -30.11 34.85
N ASN A 1085 26.22 -31.40 34.56
CA ASN A 1085 27.26 -32.30 35.05
C ASN A 1085 28.26 -32.55 33.92
N PRO A 1086 29.44 -31.87 33.91
CA PRO A 1086 30.43 -32.04 32.84
C PRO A 1086 30.94 -33.48 32.72
N ALA A 1087 31.00 -34.23 33.82
CA ALA A 1087 31.52 -35.60 33.82
C ALA A 1087 30.62 -36.56 33.02
N ALA A 1088 29.30 -36.34 33.00
CA ALA A 1088 28.38 -37.15 32.20
C ALA A 1088 28.63 -36.98 30.69
N PHE A 1089 29.05 -35.80 30.24
CA PHE A 1089 29.39 -35.55 28.82
C PHE A 1089 30.70 -36.23 28.39
N GLU A 1090 31.53 -36.67 29.33
CA GLU A 1090 32.76 -37.43 29.07
C GLU A 1090 32.57 -38.94 29.25
N ASN A 1091 31.37 -39.40 29.59
CA ASN A 1091 31.06 -40.81 29.83
C ASN A 1091 30.05 -41.36 28.81
N ILE A 1092 30.43 -42.40 28.07
CA ILE A 1092 29.57 -43.03 27.07
C ILE A 1092 28.28 -43.63 27.66
N GLU A 1093 28.33 -44.15 28.89
CA GLU A 1093 27.16 -44.76 29.56
C GLU A 1093 26.04 -43.73 29.80
N ALA A 1094 26.38 -42.44 29.94
CA ALA A 1094 25.38 -41.38 30.06
C ALA A 1094 24.56 -41.22 28.76
N PHE A 1095 25.17 -41.47 27.60
CA PHE A 1095 24.53 -41.39 26.28
C PHE A 1095 23.77 -42.66 25.93
N THR A 1096 24.34 -43.85 26.18
CA THR A 1096 23.64 -45.14 25.95
C THR A 1096 22.42 -45.24 26.87
N GLY A 1097 22.57 -44.81 28.13
CA GLY A 1097 21.50 -44.78 29.12
C GLY A 1097 20.27 -43.95 28.72
N VAL A 1098 20.37 -43.10 27.68
CA VAL A 1098 19.20 -42.41 27.11
C VAL A 1098 18.24 -43.39 26.44
N TYR A 1099 18.75 -44.44 25.79
CA TYR A 1099 17.98 -45.40 24.99
C TYR A 1099 18.11 -46.87 25.43
N ASP A 1100 18.94 -47.20 26.44
CA ASP A 1100 19.18 -48.58 26.90
C ASP A 1100 17.91 -49.35 27.35
N ARG A 1101 16.85 -48.63 27.73
CA ARG A 1101 15.57 -49.22 28.16
C ARG A 1101 14.55 -49.41 27.02
N VAL A 1102 14.91 -49.03 25.80
CA VAL A 1102 14.04 -49.17 24.61
C VAL A 1102 14.36 -50.49 23.94
N SER A 1103 13.35 -51.34 23.76
CA SER A 1103 13.56 -52.64 23.13
C SER A 1103 13.86 -52.48 21.64
N ASP A 1104 14.63 -53.41 21.07
CA ASP A 1104 14.88 -53.42 19.61
C ASP A 1104 13.58 -53.60 18.80
N ALA A 1105 12.51 -54.11 19.41
CA ALA A 1105 11.20 -54.24 18.78
C ALA A 1105 10.44 -52.89 18.68
N ASP A 1106 10.75 -51.94 19.57
CA ASP A 1106 10.15 -50.60 19.56
C ASP A 1106 10.89 -49.64 18.63
N PHE A 1107 12.05 -50.02 18.11
CA PHE A 1107 12.83 -49.23 17.17
C PHE A 1107 12.40 -49.53 15.71
N PRO A 1108 11.77 -48.58 15.00
CA PRO A 1108 11.12 -48.86 13.71
C PRO A 1108 12.09 -48.97 12.53
N PHE A 1109 13.37 -48.69 12.74
CA PHE A 1109 14.40 -48.72 11.71
C PHE A 1109 15.25 -49.99 11.92
N GLY A 1110 14.79 -51.11 11.34
CA GLY A 1110 15.53 -52.37 11.39
C GLY A 1110 16.97 -52.24 10.88
N ALA A 1111 17.84 -53.14 11.35
CA ALA A 1111 19.28 -53.15 11.05
C ALA A 1111 19.61 -53.17 9.56
#